data_AF-A0A9Q0F492-F1
#
_entry.id   AF-A0A9Q0F492-F1
#
_cell.length_a   1.000
_cell.length_b   1.000
_cell.length_c   1.000
_cell.angle_alpha   90.00
_cell.angle_beta   90.00
_cell.angle_gamma   90.00
#
_symmetry.space_group_name_H-M   'P 1'
#
loop_
_entity.id
_entity.type
_entity.pdbx_description
1 polymer ?
#
loop_
_entity_poly.entity_id
_entity_poly.type
_entity_poly.pdbx_seq_one_letter_code
_entity_poly.pdbx_strand_id
1 'polypeptide(L)'
;MALAEERRVWFPVLFVLLVNMVTGVSSIGVNWGTMATHQLPPDNVVQMLTENGFTKVKLFDVDESIMAALIGTDIEVMLAIPNHMLLEMSSDPDAAISWVESNVTAWYETGGVNIRYVAVGNEPFLQTYNGTYLQATLPALKNIQRALDKAGLSHHVKATVPFNADIYNSPESNPVPSAGDFRPEIRDLTLEIIQFLYMNDAPFTVNIYPFLSLYGNDYFPLDFAFFEGTKKPLRDGDFVYTNAFDANLDTLVWSLNKAGYSDVQIIIGEVGWPTDGDKHANVQNAWKFNQGLIRHALSGKGTPARKGNIEFYLFSLIDEDAKTVAPGNFERHWGIFEYDGKPKYTLDLSGLDDNKGLVPVEGVKYLQTRWCVLDPKARDLAMLPDSVDYACSQSDCTALGYGSSCNHLTAEGNASYAFNMYYQVNNQGYWDCDFSGLAMVTDEDPSDENCQFQIMIAYGYSWSLHGKMLDVLVRTAGDMSVIPGKASYRDRTQEFFSVAERLKKSFSSANNAASSSGNSVGGGGGGVGKAEGPRSAVAIQSEFGKRAAKIGYGIHQTSQKLAKLAKLAKRTSVFDDPTVEIQELTAVIKQDITALNAAVVDLQLLCNSQNESGNISSDTTTHSTTVVDNLKNRLMSATKEFKEVLTMRTENLKVHENRRQLFSSNASKDSGNPFVRQRPLAARAAANTSPAPPPWVNGAATSSQLFPSKQTDGESQPLLQQQQRQQQQQQQQQQQMVPLQDSYMQSRAEALHNVESTIHELSNIFTQLATMVSQQGELAIRIDENMDETLSNVEGAQGQLVRSRDVID
;
A
#
# COMPACT_ATOMS: atom_id res chain seq x y z
N MET A 1 11.64 86.32 20.50
CA MET A 1 12.48 85.77 21.58
C MET A 1 11.71 84.56 22.13
N ALA A 2 12.09 83.30 21.93
CA ALA A 2 13.37 82.70 21.51
C ALA A 2 14.53 82.99 22.49
N LEU A 3 15.42 82.06 22.88
CA LEU A 3 15.63 80.61 22.57
C LEU A 3 15.58 79.81 23.91
N ALA A 4 15.69 78.48 24.04
CA ALA A 4 15.90 77.28 23.19
C ALA A 4 15.03 76.13 23.78
N GLU A 5 14.77 74.93 23.21
CA GLU A 5 15.38 74.09 22.15
C GLU A 5 16.54 73.14 22.56
N GLU A 6 16.54 71.93 21.96
CA GLU A 6 17.53 70.82 22.00
C GLU A 6 17.78 69.97 23.28
N ARG A 7 17.20 68.74 23.28
CA ARG A 7 17.68 67.42 23.79
C ARG A 7 16.48 66.51 24.16
N ARG A 8 15.60 66.12 23.23
CA ARG A 8 15.79 65.26 22.04
C ARG A 8 16.23 63.81 22.38
N VAL A 9 15.22 62.92 22.40
CA VAL A 9 15.21 61.54 21.87
C VAL A 9 16.41 60.63 22.20
N TRP A 10 16.36 59.89 23.31
CA TRP A 10 17.20 58.69 23.55
C TRP A 10 16.53 57.53 24.33
N PHE A 11 15.30 57.69 24.86
CA PHE A 11 14.66 56.67 25.71
C PHE A 11 13.61 55.74 25.07
N PRO A 12 12.79 56.13 24.07
CA PRO A 12 11.78 55.21 23.51
C PRO A 12 12.36 54.18 22.53
N VAL A 13 13.55 54.44 21.96
CA VAL A 13 14.16 53.59 20.93
C VAL A 13 14.66 52.26 21.51
N LEU A 14 15.16 52.25 22.75
CA LEU A 14 15.78 51.06 23.33
C LEU A 14 14.75 49.99 23.75
N PHE A 15 13.52 50.37 24.08
CA PHE A 15 12.47 49.41 24.46
C PHE A 15 11.77 48.79 23.24
N VAL A 16 11.78 49.47 22.09
CA VAL A 16 11.36 48.91 20.78
C VAL A 16 12.40 47.91 20.24
N LEU A 17 13.63 47.92 20.77
CA LEU A 17 14.72 47.01 20.41
C LEU A 17 14.87 45.78 21.33
N LEU A 18 13.96 45.59 22.30
CA LEU A 18 13.98 44.41 23.18
C LEU A 18 12.84 43.44 22.85
N VAL A 19 13.22 42.40 22.10
CA VAL A 19 12.54 41.09 22.01
C VAL A 19 11.08 41.13 21.50
N ASN A 20 10.85 41.86 20.41
CA ASN A 20 9.81 41.50 19.43
C ASN A 20 10.40 41.10 18.05
N MET A 21 11.66 40.68 18.05
CA MET A 21 12.09 39.64 17.12
C MET A 21 11.76 38.29 17.75
N VAL A 22 10.58 37.77 17.44
CA VAL A 22 10.46 36.33 17.24
C VAL A 22 11.35 36.03 16.05
N THR A 23 12.54 35.49 16.30
CA THR A 23 13.38 34.91 15.24
C THR A 23 12.53 33.84 14.56
N GLY A 24 12.26 34.00 13.27
CA GLY A 24 11.29 33.16 12.56
C GLY A 24 11.64 31.69 12.69
N VAL A 25 10.89 30.97 13.53
CA VAL A 25 10.94 29.52 13.59
C VAL A 25 10.27 29.03 12.31
N SER A 26 11.09 28.78 11.29
CA SER A 26 10.62 28.33 9.99
C SER A 26 10.00 26.94 10.14
N SER A 27 8.67 26.93 10.18
CA SER A 27 7.84 25.78 10.60
C SER A 27 7.97 24.59 9.65
N ILE A 28 8.67 23.53 10.08
CA ILE A 28 8.71 22.24 9.39
C ILE A 28 7.52 21.39 9.82
N GLY A 29 6.77 20.88 8.83
CA GLY A 29 5.81 19.81 9.03
C GLY A 29 6.37 18.43 8.75
N VAL A 30 5.66 17.39 9.19
CA VAL A 30 5.96 15.99 8.84
C VAL A 30 4.68 15.17 8.67
N ASN A 31 4.72 14.18 7.78
CA ASN A 31 3.67 13.21 7.57
C ASN A 31 3.84 12.03 8.53
N TRP A 32 2.89 11.82 9.43
CA TRP A 32 2.84 10.63 10.28
C TRP A 32 1.83 9.65 9.69
N GLY A 33 2.37 8.65 8.97
CA GLY A 33 1.63 7.51 8.47
C GLY A 33 1.47 6.42 9.52
N THR A 34 0.35 5.70 9.48
CA THR A 34 -0.09 4.72 10.47
C THR A 34 -0.01 3.27 9.96
N MET A 35 0.43 3.04 8.72
CA MET A 35 0.45 1.72 8.06
C MET A 35 1.65 0.85 8.51
N ALA A 36 1.74 0.59 9.81
CA ALA A 36 2.72 -0.32 10.42
C ALA A 36 2.04 -1.54 11.05
N THR A 37 2.66 -2.72 10.98
CA THR A 37 2.17 -3.95 11.62
C THR A 37 2.24 -3.88 13.16
N HIS A 38 3.15 -3.05 13.67
CA HIS A 38 3.32 -2.71 15.07
C HIS A 38 3.56 -1.21 15.17
N GLN A 39 2.73 -0.49 15.92
CA GLN A 39 2.84 0.96 16.07
C GLN A 39 3.58 1.34 17.36
N LEU A 40 4.33 2.46 17.30
CA LEU A 40 4.95 3.08 18.47
C LEU A 40 3.89 3.80 19.33
N PRO A 41 4.06 3.88 20.67
CA PRO A 41 3.12 4.58 21.54
C PRO A 41 2.98 6.06 21.15
N PRO A 42 1.76 6.56 20.84
CA PRO A 42 1.58 7.92 20.35
C PRO A 42 2.10 9.01 21.29
N ASP A 43 1.96 8.84 22.61
CA ASP A 43 2.56 9.72 23.64
C ASP A 43 4.07 9.96 23.37
N ASN A 44 4.81 8.88 23.11
CA ASN A 44 6.26 8.92 22.93
C ASN A 44 6.64 9.51 21.55
N VAL A 45 5.81 9.29 20.52
CA VAL A 45 6.01 9.89 19.20
C VAL A 45 5.74 11.40 19.23
N VAL A 46 4.70 11.86 19.94
CA VAL A 46 4.42 13.31 20.11
C VAL A 46 5.49 13.99 20.97
N GLN A 47 6.01 13.33 22.00
CA GLN A 47 7.19 13.81 22.72
C GLN A 47 8.40 13.97 21.78
N MET A 48 8.71 12.93 20.98
CA MET A 48 9.79 12.97 20.00
C MET A 48 9.61 14.07 18.95
N LEU A 49 8.39 14.29 18.44
CA LEU A 49 8.08 15.40 17.53
C LEU A 49 8.43 16.76 18.17
N THR A 50 8.04 16.94 19.44
CA THR A 50 8.26 18.16 20.21
C THR A 50 9.75 18.42 20.49
N GLU A 51 10.51 17.41 20.88
CA GLU A 51 11.95 17.51 21.21
C GLU A 51 12.85 17.72 19.97
N ASN A 52 12.41 17.21 18.82
CA ASN A 52 13.00 17.52 17.52
C ASN A 52 12.66 18.94 17.06
N GLY A 53 11.50 19.48 17.44
CA GLY A 53 11.04 20.81 17.08
C GLY A 53 10.14 20.84 15.83
N PHE A 54 9.45 19.73 15.53
CA PHE A 54 8.40 19.72 14.53
C PHE A 54 7.22 20.57 15.01
N THR A 55 6.73 21.46 14.16
CA THR A 55 5.64 22.39 14.49
C THR A 55 4.34 22.05 13.78
N LYS A 56 4.34 21.10 12.83
CA LYS A 56 3.15 20.61 12.14
C LYS A 56 3.17 19.11 11.92
N VAL A 57 2.00 18.48 11.89
CA VAL A 57 1.83 17.08 11.51
C VAL A 57 0.66 16.91 10.54
N LYS A 58 0.85 16.09 9.49
CA LYS A 58 -0.24 15.59 8.65
C LYS A 58 -0.53 14.13 9.02
N LEU A 59 -1.79 13.83 9.29
CA LEU A 59 -2.32 12.49 9.55
C LEU A 59 -3.16 12.03 8.35
N PHE A 60 -3.11 10.73 8.01
CA PHE A 60 -3.83 10.17 6.87
C PHE A 60 -5.23 9.62 7.22
N ASP A 61 -5.48 9.46 8.52
CA ASP A 61 -6.73 9.10 9.17
C ASP A 61 -6.87 9.92 10.47
N VAL A 62 -7.84 9.58 11.31
CA VAL A 62 -8.11 10.26 12.59
C VAL A 62 -8.14 9.22 13.71
N ASP A 63 -6.95 8.75 14.09
CA ASP A 63 -6.81 7.83 15.23
C ASP A 63 -7.00 8.55 16.57
N GLU A 64 -7.90 8.05 17.42
CA GLU A 64 -8.23 8.67 18.71
C GLU A 64 -7.03 8.73 19.67
N SER A 65 -6.10 7.79 19.60
CA SER A 65 -4.93 7.72 20.49
C SER A 65 -3.81 8.68 20.08
N ILE A 66 -3.64 8.91 18.77
CA ILE A 66 -2.80 9.99 18.23
C ILE A 66 -3.41 11.35 18.56
N MET A 67 -4.72 11.53 18.34
CA MET A 67 -5.40 12.79 18.65
C MET A 67 -5.37 13.11 20.16
N ALA A 68 -5.51 12.10 21.03
CA ALA A 68 -5.36 12.25 22.47
C ALA A 68 -3.92 12.59 22.90
N ALA A 69 -2.89 12.06 22.22
CA ALA A 69 -1.49 12.39 22.51
C ALA A 69 -1.13 13.83 22.08
N LEU A 70 -1.79 14.39 21.06
CA LEU A 70 -1.60 15.77 20.58
C LEU A 70 -2.26 16.84 21.47
N ILE A 71 -3.12 16.45 22.42
CA ILE A 71 -3.81 17.36 23.35
C ILE A 71 -2.82 18.25 24.12
N GLY A 72 -3.06 19.57 24.08
CA GLY A 72 -2.23 20.55 24.78
C GLY A 72 -0.84 20.80 24.18
N THR A 73 -0.57 20.29 22.96
CA THR A 73 0.62 20.67 22.19
C THR A 73 0.32 21.82 21.22
N ASP A 74 1.33 22.63 20.90
CA ASP A 74 1.20 23.71 19.90
C ASP A 74 1.25 23.20 18.44
N ILE A 75 1.43 21.89 18.21
CA ILE A 75 1.67 21.29 16.88
C ILE A 75 0.44 21.46 15.98
N GLU A 76 0.60 22.13 14.84
CA GLU A 76 -0.49 22.36 13.88
C GLU A 76 -0.86 21.09 13.12
N VAL A 77 -2.13 20.69 13.15
CA VAL A 77 -2.58 19.40 12.59
C VAL A 77 -3.32 19.57 11.25
N MET A 78 -2.93 18.78 10.25
CA MET A 78 -3.68 18.52 9.03
C MET A 78 -4.29 17.11 9.08
N LEU A 79 -5.62 17.01 9.10
CA LEU A 79 -6.35 15.74 9.13
C LEU A 79 -6.83 15.37 7.72
N ALA A 80 -6.50 14.18 7.23
CA ALA A 80 -6.99 13.72 5.94
C ALA A 80 -8.32 12.96 6.02
N ILE A 81 -9.09 13.06 4.94
CA ILE A 81 -10.24 12.21 4.63
C ILE A 81 -9.77 11.18 3.60
N PRO A 82 -9.78 9.87 3.91
CA PRO A 82 -9.38 8.84 2.97
C PRO A 82 -10.21 8.85 1.67
N ASN A 83 -9.56 8.57 0.52
CA ASN A 83 -10.20 8.61 -0.80
C ASN A 83 -11.51 7.80 -0.91
N HIS A 84 -11.64 6.71 -0.15
CA HIS A 84 -12.84 5.87 -0.16
C HIS A 84 -14.09 6.59 0.41
N MET A 85 -13.92 7.56 1.31
CA MET A 85 -15.02 8.36 1.87
C MET A 85 -15.48 9.49 0.94
N LEU A 86 -14.72 9.83 -0.11
CA LEU A 86 -15.04 10.98 -0.98
C LEU A 86 -16.44 10.87 -1.60
N LEU A 87 -16.87 9.67 -2.00
CA LEU A 87 -18.19 9.47 -2.61
C LEU A 87 -19.33 9.79 -1.62
N GLU A 88 -19.21 9.32 -0.38
CA GLU A 88 -20.14 9.60 0.72
C GLU A 88 -20.18 11.10 1.02
N MET A 89 -19.04 11.70 1.34
CA MET A 89 -18.92 13.14 1.66
C MET A 89 -19.36 14.06 0.49
N SER A 90 -19.29 13.59 -0.75
CA SER A 90 -19.77 14.29 -1.95
C SER A 90 -21.29 14.24 -2.12
N SER A 91 -21.91 13.15 -1.68
CA SER A 91 -23.32 12.82 -1.91
C SER A 91 -24.22 13.25 -0.75
N ASP A 92 -23.72 13.13 0.48
CA ASP A 92 -24.45 13.41 1.72
C ASP A 92 -23.77 14.55 2.52
N PRO A 93 -24.39 15.74 2.58
CA PRO A 93 -23.91 16.85 3.42
C PRO A 93 -23.98 16.57 4.92
N ASP A 94 -24.91 15.73 5.39
CA ASP A 94 -25.05 15.40 6.81
C ASP A 94 -23.99 14.39 7.27
N ALA A 95 -23.51 13.52 6.36
CA ALA A 95 -22.29 12.73 6.59
C ALA A 95 -21.04 13.62 6.72
N ALA A 96 -20.89 14.63 5.86
CA ALA A 96 -19.79 15.60 5.94
C ALA A 96 -19.84 16.46 7.23
N ILE A 97 -21.04 16.80 7.69
CA ILE A 97 -21.27 17.43 8.99
C ILE A 97 -20.86 16.49 10.13
N SER A 98 -21.35 15.24 10.12
CA SER A 98 -21.07 14.25 11.17
C SER A 98 -19.56 13.94 11.28
N TRP A 99 -18.85 13.90 10.15
CA TRP A 99 -17.40 13.75 10.12
C TRP A 99 -16.69 14.94 10.76
N VAL A 100 -17.08 16.18 10.43
CA VAL A 100 -16.47 17.39 11.02
C VAL A 100 -16.79 17.51 12.51
N GLU A 101 -18.02 17.22 12.93
CA GLU A 101 -18.42 17.25 14.35
C GLU A 101 -17.59 16.23 15.17
N SER A 102 -17.42 14.99 14.66
CA SER A 102 -16.68 13.92 15.34
C SER A 102 -15.16 14.11 15.31
N ASN A 103 -14.59 14.49 14.16
CA ASN A 103 -13.15 14.42 13.91
C ASN A 103 -12.43 15.77 14.00
N VAL A 104 -13.15 16.89 13.91
CA VAL A 104 -12.58 18.24 14.03
C VAL A 104 -13.11 18.93 15.29
N THR A 105 -14.41 19.12 15.41
CA THR A 105 -15.01 19.93 16.47
C THR A 105 -14.77 19.33 17.86
N ALA A 106 -14.98 18.03 18.05
CA ALA A 106 -14.74 17.36 19.33
C ALA A 106 -13.30 17.56 19.84
N TRP A 107 -12.29 17.35 19.00
CA TRP A 107 -10.88 17.47 19.36
C TRP A 107 -10.41 18.93 19.49
N TYR A 108 -10.96 19.83 18.70
CA TYR A 108 -10.66 21.27 18.77
C TYR A 108 -11.23 21.90 20.04
N GLU A 109 -12.51 21.65 20.36
CA GLU A 109 -13.19 22.27 21.49
C GLU A 109 -12.87 21.63 22.85
N THR A 110 -12.77 20.29 22.92
CA THR A 110 -12.58 19.57 24.19
C THR A 110 -11.12 19.20 24.47
N GLY A 111 -10.33 18.92 23.43
CA GLY A 111 -8.92 18.55 23.52
C GLY A 111 -7.95 19.72 23.27
N GLY A 112 -8.40 20.82 22.67
CA GLY A 112 -7.52 21.94 22.30
C GLY A 112 -6.46 21.55 21.26
N VAL A 113 -6.70 20.52 20.45
CA VAL A 113 -5.78 20.10 19.39
C VAL A 113 -5.75 21.20 18.31
N ASN A 114 -4.56 21.67 17.95
CA ASN A 114 -4.35 22.83 17.07
C ASN A 114 -4.57 22.49 15.57
N ILE A 115 -5.78 22.03 15.23
CA ILE A 115 -6.16 21.67 13.85
C ILE A 115 -6.16 22.94 12.98
N ARG A 116 -5.56 22.84 11.79
CA ARG A 116 -5.47 23.92 10.78
C ARG A 116 -6.10 23.55 9.45
N TYR A 117 -6.02 22.28 9.06
CA TYR A 117 -6.39 21.87 7.71
C TYR A 117 -7.15 20.54 7.70
N VAL A 118 -8.14 20.44 6.81
CA VAL A 118 -8.77 19.16 6.44
C VAL A 118 -8.39 18.85 5.00
N ALA A 119 -7.61 17.80 4.80
CA ALA A 119 -7.18 17.31 3.49
C ALA A 119 -8.24 16.36 2.90
N VAL A 120 -9.06 16.86 1.99
CA VAL A 120 -10.20 16.14 1.41
C VAL A 120 -9.71 15.22 0.29
N GLY A 121 -9.39 13.98 0.66
CA GLY A 121 -8.71 13.00 -0.20
C GLY A 121 -7.18 13.06 -0.06
N ASN A 122 -6.50 12.10 -0.68
CA ASN A 122 -5.06 12.17 -0.93
C ASN A 122 -4.77 11.78 -2.38
N GLU A 123 -4.28 12.74 -3.16
CA GLU A 123 -3.98 12.60 -4.59
C GLU A 123 -5.15 12.03 -5.45
N PRO A 124 -6.41 12.47 -5.27
CA PRO A 124 -7.58 11.82 -5.89
C PRO A 124 -7.58 11.85 -7.43
N PHE A 125 -6.74 12.69 -8.04
CA PHE A 125 -6.67 12.91 -9.49
C PHE A 125 -5.52 12.14 -10.18
N LEU A 126 -4.76 11.31 -9.44
CA LEU A 126 -3.72 10.42 -9.98
C LEU A 126 -4.20 9.67 -11.23
N GLN A 127 -3.36 9.61 -12.26
CA GLN A 127 -3.64 8.84 -13.48
C GLN A 127 -3.96 7.36 -13.19
N THR A 128 -3.32 6.76 -12.18
CA THR A 128 -3.55 5.36 -11.76
C THR A 128 -4.96 5.09 -11.25
N TYR A 129 -5.67 6.09 -10.73
CA TYR A 129 -7.09 5.95 -10.34
C TYR A 129 -8.06 6.03 -11.53
N ASN A 130 -7.58 6.26 -12.76
CA ASN A 130 -8.39 6.29 -13.99
C ASN A 130 -9.68 7.12 -13.87
N GLY A 131 -9.60 8.26 -13.20
CA GLY A 131 -10.71 9.20 -13.01
C GLY A 131 -11.73 8.86 -11.91
N THR A 132 -11.50 7.81 -11.10
CA THR A 132 -12.46 7.29 -10.10
C THR A 132 -13.04 8.37 -9.16
N TYR A 133 -12.21 9.29 -8.67
CA TYR A 133 -12.62 10.27 -7.64
C TYR A 133 -12.97 11.67 -8.19
N LEU A 134 -12.87 11.90 -9.51
CA LEU A 134 -13.01 13.24 -10.11
C LEU A 134 -14.35 13.90 -9.75
N GLN A 135 -15.46 13.18 -9.94
CA GLN A 135 -16.81 13.70 -9.71
C GLN A 135 -17.14 13.89 -8.22
N ALA A 136 -16.43 13.20 -7.32
CA ALA A 136 -16.67 13.24 -5.88
C ALA A 136 -15.84 14.33 -5.16
N THR A 137 -14.63 14.62 -5.64
CA THR A 137 -13.65 15.47 -4.93
C THR A 137 -14.18 16.89 -4.68
N LEU A 138 -14.70 17.57 -5.71
CA LEU A 138 -15.15 18.96 -5.58
C LEU A 138 -16.45 19.11 -4.74
N PRO A 139 -17.49 18.26 -4.87
CA PRO A 139 -18.62 18.32 -3.96
C PRO A 139 -18.26 17.93 -2.51
N ALA A 140 -17.37 16.96 -2.29
CA ALA A 140 -16.88 16.62 -0.95
C ALA A 140 -16.15 17.80 -0.30
N LEU A 141 -15.25 18.46 -1.03
CA LEU A 141 -14.56 19.68 -0.58
C LEU A 141 -15.56 20.79 -0.23
N LYS A 142 -16.58 21.00 -1.06
CA LYS A 142 -17.66 21.98 -0.84
C LYS A 142 -18.49 21.64 0.41
N ASN A 143 -18.78 20.36 0.68
CA ASN A 143 -19.57 19.94 1.83
C ASN A 143 -18.77 20.01 3.15
N ILE A 144 -17.51 19.56 3.16
CA ILE A 144 -16.63 19.66 4.32
C ILE A 144 -16.36 21.12 4.71
N GLN A 145 -16.10 22.01 3.74
CA GLN A 145 -15.94 23.43 4.05
C GLN A 145 -17.21 24.05 4.65
N ARG A 146 -18.40 23.71 4.13
CA ARG A 146 -19.70 24.12 4.72
C ARG A 146 -19.92 23.58 6.13
N ALA A 147 -19.44 22.38 6.42
CA ALA A 147 -19.51 21.82 7.77
C ALA A 147 -18.59 22.58 8.74
N LEU A 148 -17.38 22.96 8.30
CA LEU A 148 -16.49 23.86 9.05
C LEU A 148 -17.10 25.27 9.24
N ASP A 149 -17.82 25.79 8.24
CA ASP A 149 -18.58 27.05 8.35
C ASP A 149 -19.73 26.93 9.37
N LYS A 150 -20.50 25.83 9.32
CA LYS A 150 -21.61 25.52 10.26
C LYS A 150 -21.11 25.40 11.70
N ALA A 151 -19.94 24.80 11.90
CA ALA A 151 -19.26 24.71 13.20
C ALA A 151 -18.59 26.02 13.65
N GLY A 152 -18.56 27.07 12.81
CA GLY A 152 -17.88 28.33 13.10
C GLY A 152 -16.35 28.26 13.06
N LEU A 153 -15.77 27.15 12.63
CA LEU A 153 -14.33 26.88 12.64
C LEU A 153 -13.60 27.40 11.39
N SER A 154 -14.28 27.84 10.35
CA SER A 154 -13.66 28.18 9.04
C SER A 154 -12.75 29.42 9.00
N HIS A 155 -12.65 30.16 10.11
CA HIS A 155 -11.61 31.16 10.33
C HIS A 155 -10.28 30.60 10.86
N HIS A 156 -10.27 29.34 11.32
CA HIS A 156 -9.12 28.66 11.92
C HIS A 156 -8.74 27.34 11.23
N VAL A 157 -9.73 26.65 10.65
CA VAL A 157 -9.58 25.38 9.92
C VAL A 157 -10.01 25.57 8.47
N LYS A 158 -9.18 25.19 7.51
CA LYS A 158 -9.48 25.28 6.06
C LYS A 158 -9.55 23.90 5.40
N ALA A 159 -10.53 23.66 4.54
CA ALA A 159 -10.55 22.47 3.70
C ALA A 159 -9.63 22.67 2.48
N THR A 160 -8.80 21.68 2.15
CA THR A 160 -7.88 21.65 1.01
C THR A 160 -7.92 20.28 0.32
N VAL A 161 -7.28 20.14 -0.85
CA VAL A 161 -7.08 18.85 -1.53
C VAL A 161 -5.58 18.70 -1.81
N PRO A 162 -4.90 17.69 -1.25
CA PRO A 162 -3.56 17.30 -1.67
C PRO A 162 -3.60 16.65 -3.05
N PHE A 163 -2.97 17.27 -4.03
CA PHE A 163 -2.80 16.72 -5.38
C PHE A 163 -1.39 16.18 -5.59
N ASN A 164 -1.24 15.06 -6.29
CA ASN A 164 0.08 14.68 -6.83
C ASN A 164 0.54 15.75 -7.85
N ALA A 165 1.84 15.98 -7.97
CA ALA A 165 2.41 16.79 -9.04
C ALA A 165 2.06 16.32 -10.48
N ASP A 166 1.52 15.11 -10.67
CA ASP A 166 1.06 14.61 -11.97
C ASP A 166 -0.06 15.47 -12.62
N ILE A 167 -0.79 16.28 -11.86
CA ILE A 167 -1.97 17.03 -12.36
C ILE A 167 -1.59 18.22 -13.28
N TYR A 168 -0.32 18.59 -13.34
CA TYR A 168 0.21 19.63 -14.23
C TYR A 168 1.46 19.13 -14.96
N ASN A 169 1.68 19.62 -16.18
CA ASN A 169 2.87 19.28 -16.93
C ASN A 169 3.28 20.39 -17.91
N SER A 170 4.57 20.50 -18.17
CA SER A 170 5.05 21.17 -19.37
C SER A 170 4.78 20.29 -20.61
N PRO A 171 4.44 20.86 -21.78
CA PRO A 171 4.29 20.10 -23.02
C PRO A 171 5.64 19.57 -23.50
N GLU A 172 5.67 18.36 -24.08
CA GLU A 172 6.90 17.73 -24.60
C GLU A 172 7.65 18.59 -25.63
N SER A 173 6.93 19.43 -26.36
CA SER A 173 7.48 20.37 -27.36
C SER A 173 8.19 21.58 -26.75
N ASN A 174 7.97 21.87 -25.46
CA ASN A 174 8.66 22.92 -24.71
C ASN A 174 8.70 22.56 -23.20
N PRO A 175 9.58 21.62 -22.78
CA PRO A 175 9.60 21.07 -21.43
C PRO A 175 10.31 22.02 -20.44
N VAL A 176 9.70 23.18 -20.19
CA VAL A 176 10.16 24.21 -19.24
C VAL A 176 9.02 24.65 -18.31
N PRO A 177 9.28 25.09 -17.07
CA PRO A 177 8.22 25.42 -16.11
C PRO A 177 7.25 26.51 -16.58
N SER A 178 7.71 27.56 -17.27
CA SER A 178 6.84 28.60 -17.85
C SER A 178 5.82 28.06 -18.87
N ALA A 179 6.09 26.90 -19.47
CA ALA A 179 5.18 26.22 -20.38
C ALA A 179 4.11 25.38 -19.66
N GLY A 180 4.25 25.12 -18.35
CA GLY A 180 3.35 24.30 -17.54
C GLY A 180 1.89 24.73 -17.54
N ASP A 181 0.97 23.79 -17.71
CA ASP A 181 -0.48 23.95 -17.54
C ASP A 181 -1.04 22.71 -16.83
N PHE A 182 -2.26 22.76 -16.31
CA PHE A 182 -2.92 21.58 -15.76
C PHE A 182 -3.34 20.61 -16.87
N ARG A 183 -3.31 19.30 -16.59
CA ARG A 183 -3.63 18.24 -17.55
C ARG A 183 -5.00 18.48 -18.23
N PRO A 184 -5.08 18.52 -19.58
CA PRO A 184 -6.28 19.01 -20.28
C PRO A 184 -7.59 18.30 -19.93
N GLU A 185 -7.54 17.01 -19.59
CA GLU A 185 -8.71 16.18 -19.25
C GLU A 185 -9.26 16.41 -17.84
N ILE A 186 -8.51 17.07 -16.95
CA ILE A 186 -8.94 17.47 -15.60
C ILE A 186 -8.94 18.98 -15.37
N ARG A 187 -8.26 19.78 -16.23
CA ARG A 187 -8.01 21.21 -16.03
C ARG A 187 -9.25 21.97 -15.55
N ASP A 188 -10.36 21.89 -16.26
CA ASP A 188 -11.53 22.74 -15.97
C ASP A 188 -12.15 22.42 -14.59
N LEU A 189 -12.08 21.16 -14.14
CA LEU A 189 -12.45 20.74 -12.78
C LEU A 189 -11.42 21.20 -11.74
N THR A 190 -10.12 21.12 -12.05
CA THR A 190 -9.05 21.66 -11.20
C THR A 190 -9.19 23.18 -11.04
N LEU A 191 -9.59 23.92 -12.08
CA LEU A 191 -9.90 25.34 -12.02
C LEU A 191 -11.09 25.66 -11.10
N GLU A 192 -12.16 24.85 -11.13
CA GLU A 192 -13.27 24.99 -10.15
C GLU A 192 -12.81 24.74 -8.70
N ILE A 193 -11.90 23.79 -8.47
CA ILE A 193 -11.32 23.54 -7.15
C ILE A 193 -10.45 24.72 -6.71
N ILE A 194 -9.55 25.22 -7.57
CA ILE A 194 -8.71 26.39 -7.27
C ILE A 194 -9.58 27.61 -6.97
N GLN A 195 -10.62 27.86 -7.76
CA GLN A 195 -11.58 28.94 -7.51
C GLN A 195 -12.24 28.79 -6.14
N PHE A 196 -12.66 27.57 -5.76
CA PHE A 196 -13.28 27.32 -4.47
C PHE A 196 -12.29 27.55 -3.31
N LEU A 197 -11.06 27.05 -3.41
CA LEU A 197 -10.01 27.26 -2.41
C LEU A 197 -9.71 28.77 -2.22
N TYR A 198 -9.50 29.48 -3.33
CA TYR A 198 -9.25 30.92 -3.33
C TYR A 198 -10.41 31.73 -2.73
N MET A 199 -11.66 31.36 -3.01
CA MET A 199 -12.84 32.02 -2.43
C MET A 199 -13.02 31.79 -0.93
N ASN A 200 -12.38 30.76 -0.34
CA ASN A 200 -12.48 30.43 1.08
C ASN A 200 -11.20 30.77 1.87
N ASP A 201 -10.22 31.44 1.26
CA ASP A 201 -8.90 31.70 1.84
C ASP A 201 -8.20 30.40 2.29
N ALA A 202 -8.23 29.39 1.42
CA ALA A 202 -7.66 28.06 1.63
C ALA A 202 -6.46 27.80 0.70
N PRO A 203 -5.43 27.07 1.16
CA PRO A 203 -4.24 26.80 0.37
C PRO A 203 -4.48 25.72 -0.70
N PHE A 204 -3.70 25.80 -1.78
CA PHE A 204 -3.52 24.72 -2.73
C PHE A 204 -2.45 23.75 -2.19
N THR A 205 -2.80 22.49 -1.96
CA THR A 205 -1.86 21.50 -1.42
C THR A 205 -1.34 20.59 -2.54
N VAL A 206 -0.02 20.42 -2.63
CA VAL A 206 0.63 19.60 -3.66
C VAL A 206 1.69 18.67 -3.06
N ASN A 207 1.78 17.46 -3.60
CA ASN A 207 2.77 16.46 -3.22
C ASN A 207 3.83 16.38 -4.33
N ILE A 208 5.11 16.56 -3.98
CA ILE A 208 6.22 16.70 -4.95
C ILE A 208 7.32 15.68 -4.64
N TYR A 209 7.55 14.76 -5.58
CA TYR A 209 8.48 13.64 -5.41
C TYR A 209 9.53 13.54 -6.52
N PRO A 210 10.67 14.28 -6.42
CA PRO A 210 11.73 14.24 -7.42
C PRO A 210 12.36 12.85 -7.61
N PHE A 211 12.36 12.01 -6.56
CA PHE A 211 12.76 10.60 -6.62
C PHE A 211 12.06 9.81 -7.75
N LEU A 212 10.76 10.03 -7.96
CA LEU A 212 9.99 9.29 -8.98
C LEU A 212 10.47 9.59 -10.41
N SER A 213 11.14 10.72 -10.63
CA SER A 213 11.74 11.06 -11.92
C SER A 213 12.98 10.21 -12.25
N LEU A 214 13.68 9.69 -11.23
CA LEU A 214 14.78 8.72 -11.40
C LEU A 214 14.23 7.30 -11.54
N TYR A 215 13.26 6.92 -10.70
CA TYR A 215 12.62 5.60 -10.75
C TYR A 215 11.95 5.33 -12.10
N GLY A 216 11.26 6.33 -12.66
CA GLY A 216 10.61 6.23 -13.98
C GLY A 216 11.51 6.43 -15.19
N ASN A 217 12.77 6.88 -15.02
CA ASN A 217 13.65 7.22 -16.16
C ASN A 217 15.15 7.13 -15.81
N ASP A 218 15.80 6.05 -16.27
CA ASP A 218 17.25 5.81 -16.16
C ASP A 218 18.15 6.91 -16.76
N TYR A 219 17.61 7.77 -17.63
CA TYR A 219 18.34 8.87 -18.25
C TYR A 219 18.14 10.23 -17.54
N PHE A 220 17.36 10.27 -16.46
CA PHE A 220 17.15 11.50 -15.69
C PHE A 220 18.47 11.94 -15.02
N PRO A 221 18.84 13.23 -15.09
CA PRO A 221 20.10 13.72 -14.51
C PRO A 221 20.09 13.64 -12.98
N LEU A 222 20.79 12.64 -12.41
CA LEU A 222 20.91 12.42 -10.97
C LEU A 222 21.37 13.66 -10.19
N ASP A 223 22.24 14.51 -10.76
CA ASP A 223 22.69 15.75 -10.09
C ASP A 223 21.61 16.86 -10.06
N PHE A 224 20.58 16.78 -10.90
CA PHE A 224 19.42 17.68 -10.90
C PHE A 224 18.35 17.24 -9.89
N ALA A 225 18.38 16.00 -9.38
CA ALA A 225 17.44 15.56 -8.36
C ALA A 225 17.70 16.18 -6.96
N PHE A 226 18.85 16.83 -6.76
CA PHE A 226 19.31 17.37 -5.46
C PHE A 226 19.64 18.87 -5.50
N PHE A 227 19.66 19.49 -4.32
CA PHE A 227 19.81 20.94 -4.14
C PHE A 227 21.25 21.48 -4.28
N GLU A 228 22.27 20.60 -4.40
CA GLU A 228 23.67 21.02 -4.65
C GLU A 228 23.89 21.63 -6.04
N GLY A 229 22.98 21.34 -6.99
CA GLY A 229 23.00 21.88 -8.34
C GLY A 229 23.59 20.96 -9.40
N THR A 230 22.97 20.97 -10.59
CA THR A 230 23.38 20.16 -11.75
C THR A 230 24.41 20.84 -12.66
N LYS A 231 25.18 20.02 -13.40
CA LYS A 231 26.02 20.43 -14.54
C LYS A 231 25.22 20.83 -15.78
N LYS A 232 23.91 20.53 -15.83
CA LYS A 232 23.00 20.84 -16.95
C LYS A 232 21.71 21.53 -16.45
N PRO A 233 21.80 22.76 -15.92
CA PRO A 233 20.62 23.44 -15.37
C PRO A 233 19.60 23.73 -16.46
N LEU A 234 18.32 23.50 -16.15
CA LEU A 234 17.20 23.81 -17.04
C LEU A 234 17.05 25.33 -17.12
N ARG A 235 16.96 25.86 -18.35
CA ARG A 235 16.89 27.31 -18.62
C ARG A 235 15.56 27.65 -19.27
N ASP A 236 14.91 28.68 -18.74
CA ASP A 236 13.54 29.06 -19.06
C ASP A 236 13.48 30.59 -19.10
N GLY A 237 13.88 31.16 -20.25
CA GLY A 237 14.19 32.59 -20.35
C GLY A 237 15.32 32.98 -19.38
N ASP A 238 15.04 33.91 -18.49
CA ASP A 238 15.95 34.36 -17.43
C ASP A 238 15.97 33.43 -16.19
N PHE A 239 14.99 32.53 -16.05
CA PHE A 239 14.96 31.56 -14.95
C PHE A 239 15.93 30.40 -15.21
N VAL A 240 16.65 29.99 -14.17
CA VAL A 240 17.65 28.93 -14.22
C VAL A 240 17.42 27.99 -13.04
N TYR A 241 16.91 26.80 -13.34
CA TYR A 241 16.62 25.76 -12.36
C TYR A 241 17.86 24.87 -12.19
N THR A 242 18.36 24.79 -10.96
CA THR A 242 19.53 23.96 -10.61
C THR A 242 19.13 22.61 -10.01
N ASN A 243 17.87 22.45 -9.62
CA ASN A 243 17.28 21.23 -9.09
C ASN A 243 15.84 21.02 -9.60
N ALA A 244 15.35 19.78 -9.51
CA ALA A 244 14.06 19.35 -10.03
C ALA A 244 12.86 19.78 -9.17
N PHE A 245 13.07 20.02 -7.86
CA PHE A 245 12.02 20.50 -6.96
C PHE A 245 11.58 21.92 -7.34
N ASP A 246 12.52 22.85 -7.50
CA ASP A 246 12.25 24.21 -7.98
C ASP A 246 11.52 24.21 -9.33
N ALA A 247 11.95 23.36 -10.27
CA ALA A 247 11.35 23.27 -11.59
C ALA A 247 9.92 22.71 -11.54
N ASN A 248 9.65 21.71 -10.70
CA ASN A 248 8.31 21.17 -10.54
C ASN A 248 7.37 22.17 -9.85
N LEU A 249 7.82 22.79 -8.76
CA LEU A 249 7.03 23.77 -8.02
C LEU A 249 6.73 25.02 -8.86
N ASP A 250 7.69 25.53 -9.64
CA ASP A 250 7.39 26.64 -10.57
C ASP A 250 6.52 26.21 -11.75
N THR A 251 6.47 24.92 -12.13
CA THR A 251 5.50 24.43 -13.12
C THR A 251 4.05 24.56 -12.58
N LEU A 252 3.84 24.31 -11.28
CA LEU A 252 2.58 24.62 -10.60
C LEU A 252 2.31 26.14 -10.56
N VAL A 253 3.31 26.94 -10.15
CA VAL A 253 3.16 28.42 -10.09
C VAL A 253 2.75 29.00 -11.45
N TRP A 254 3.36 28.54 -12.55
CA TRP A 254 2.99 28.97 -13.90
C TRP A 254 1.62 28.46 -14.35
N SER A 255 1.21 27.26 -13.93
CA SER A 255 -0.15 26.75 -14.16
C SER A 255 -1.20 27.59 -13.42
N LEU A 256 -0.94 27.94 -12.15
CA LEU A 256 -1.79 28.83 -11.34
C LEU A 256 -1.84 30.27 -11.90
N ASN A 257 -0.71 30.79 -12.40
CA ASN A 257 -0.66 32.09 -13.06
C ASN A 257 -1.52 32.11 -14.34
N LYS A 258 -1.49 31.04 -15.15
CA LYS A 258 -2.34 30.90 -16.35
C LYS A 258 -3.83 30.73 -15.99
N ALA A 259 -4.12 30.05 -14.88
CA ALA A 259 -5.45 29.92 -14.31
C ALA A 259 -6.02 31.25 -13.77
N GLY A 260 -5.18 32.27 -13.55
CA GLY A 260 -5.57 33.56 -12.97
C GLY A 260 -5.52 33.63 -11.45
N TYR A 261 -4.88 32.67 -10.79
CA TYR A 261 -4.80 32.53 -9.32
C TYR A 261 -3.36 32.57 -8.81
N SER A 262 -2.59 33.58 -9.22
CA SER A 262 -1.18 33.77 -8.83
C SER A 262 -0.95 33.82 -7.32
N ASP A 263 -1.92 34.36 -6.60
CA ASP A 263 -1.74 34.79 -5.21
C ASP A 263 -2.12 33.70 -4.19
N VAL A 264 -2.62 32.54 -4.64
CA VAL A 264 -3.00 31.44 -3.74
C VAL A 264 -1.79 30.92 -2.96
N GLN A 265 -1.96 30.62 -1.67
CA GLN A 265 -0.95 29.93 -0.87
C GLN A 265 -0.75 28.51 -1.41
N ILE A 266 0.51 28.07 -1.48
CA ILE A 266 0.87 26.70 -1.83
C ILE A 266 1.47 26.04 -0.59
N ILE A 267 1.00 24.85 -0.25
CA ILE A 267 1.57 23.97 0.77
C ILE A 267 2.11 22.72 0.06
N ILE A 268 3.35 22.34 0.36
CA ILE A 268 3.87 21.04 -0.09
C ILE A 268 3.43 19.98 0.91
N GLY A 269 2.32 19.29 0.61
CA GLY A 269 1.66 18.34 1.52
C GLY A 269 2.47 17.08 1.78
N GLU A 270 3.26 16.64 0.80
CA GLU A 270 4.21 15.53 0.91
C GLU A 270 5.45 15.83 0.05
N VAL A 271 6.63 15.70 0.63
CA VAL A 271 7.92 15.75 -0.10
C VAL A 271 8.99 15.01 0.71
N GLY A 272 9.79 14.18 0.06
CA GLY A 272 10.83 13.40 0.72
C GLY A 272 11.63 12.54 -0.24
N TRP A 273 12.30 11.52 0.29
CA TRP A 273 13.10 10.58 -0.50
C TRP A 273 13.27 9.24 0.25
N PRO A 274 13.02 8.08 -0.38
CA PRO A 274 13.04 6.79 0.30
C PRO A 274 14.46 6.25 0.54
N THR A 275 14.60 5.44 1.58
CA THR A 275 15.88 5.01 2.17
C THR A 275 16.30 3.59 1.81
N ASP A 276 15.41 2.82 1.19
CA ASP A 276 15.64 1.48 0.64
C ASP A 276 14.56 1.15 -0.43
N GLY A 277 14.63 -0.02 -1.07
CA GLY A 277 13.63 -0.54 -2.00
C GLY A 277 13.85 -0.19 -3.49
N ASP A 278 14.91 0.56 -3.82
CA ASP A 278 15.38 0.81 -5.18
C ASP A 278 16.86 1.25 -5.16
N LYS A 279 17.61 1.04 -6.25
CA LYS A 279 19.02 1.47 -6.43
C LYS A 279 19.31 2.96 -6.13
N HIS A 280 18.30 3.84 -6.19
CA HIS A 280 18.41 5.27 -5.86
C HIS A 280 17.72 5.63 -4.54
N ALA A 281 16.94 4.72 -3.97
CA ALA A 281 16.41 4.80 -2.62
C ALA A 281 17.45 4.25 -1.64
N ASN A 282 18.24 5.13 -1.03
CA ASN A 282 19.28 4.75 -0.06
C ASN A 282 19.49 5.87 0.95
N VAL A 283 19.97 5.52 2.14
CA VAL A 283 20.25 6.44 3.27
C VAL A 283 21.06 7.67 2.84
N GLN A 284 22.08 7.51 1.99
CA GLN A 284 22.92 8.63 1.54
C GLN A 284 22.14 9.62 0.65
N ASN A 285 21.36 9.13 -0.31
CA ASN A 285 20.52 9.97 -1.16
C ASN A 285 19.37 10.61 -0.37
N ALA A 286 18.75 9.87 0.56
CA ALA A 286 17.67 10.38 1.40
C ALA A 286 18.12 11.53 2.30
N TRP A 287 19.25 11.35 3.00
CA TRP A 287 19.92 12.42 3.74
C TRP A 287 20.22 13.63 2.85
N LYS A 288 20.86 13.40 1.69
CA LYS A 288 21.27 14.46 0.75
C LYS A 288 20.07 15.27 0.25
N PHE A 289 18.95 14.61 -0.05
CA PHE A 289 17.73 15.27 -0.49
C PHE A 289 17.05 16.02 0.66
N ASN A 290 16.74 15.35 1.77
CA ASN A 290 15.98 15.94 2.87
C ASN A 290 16.74 17.09 3.56
N GLN A 291 18.05 16.95 3.79
CA GLN A 291 18.86 18.05 4.33
C GLN A 291 18.98 19.22 3.34
N GLY A 292 19.07 18.92 2.04
CA GLY A 292 19.08 19.92 0.98
C GLY A 292 17.77 20.69 0.87
N LEU A 293 16.63 20.00 1.00
CA LEU A 293 15.29 20.55 1.01
C LEU A 293 15.10 21.51 2.19
N ILE A 294 15.47 21.09 3.42
CA ILE A 294 15.41 21.93 4.61
C ILE A 294 16.24 23.20 4.40
N ARG A 295 17.54 23.07 4.07
CA ARG A 295 18.41 24.22 3.80
C ARG A 295 17.85 25.14 2.71
N HIS A 296 17.20 24.60 1.69
CA HIS A 296 16.56 25.38 0.62
C HIS A 296 15.33 26.14 1.16
N ALA A 297 14.35 25.43 1.72
CA ALA A 297 13.06 25.98 2.14
C ALA A 297 13.20 27.00 3.28
N LEU A 298 14.04 26.72 4.28
CA LEU A 298 14.27 27.64 5.40
C LEU A 298 15.13 28.85 5.01
N SER A 299 15.78 28.87 3.83
CA SER A 299 16.60 30.01 3.39
C SER A 299 15.79 31.24 2.94
N GLY A 300 14.46 31.14 2.84
CA GLY A 300 13.55 32.23 2.45
C GLY A 300 13.73 32.74 1.00
N LYS A 301 14.58 32.11 0.20
CA LYS A 301 14.83 32.48 -1.21
C LYS A 301 13.64 32.13 -2.11
N GLY A 302 12.94 31.04 -1.79
CA GLY A 302 11.96 30.41 -2.65
C GLY A 302 12.57 29.88 -3.95
N THR A 303 11.69 29.55 -4.89
CA THR A 303 12.02 29.07 -6.23
C THR A 303 12.50 30.20 -7.14
N PRO A 304 12.97 29.93 -8.38
CA PRO A 304 13.28 30.96 -9.37
C PRO A 304 12.13 31.96 -9.63
N ALA A 305 10.87 31.53 -9.74
CA ALA A 305 9.73 32.40 -10.02
C ALA A 305 8.96 32.90 -8.77
N ARG A 306 8.89 32.13 -7.67
CA ARG A 306 8.15 32.49 -6.44
C ARG A 306 9.09 32.64 -5.24
N LYS A 307 9.25 33.87 -4.72
CA LYS A 307 10.12 34.20 -3.57
C LYS A 307 9.38 34.07 -2.24
N GLY A 308 10.14 33.77 -1.19
CA GLY A 308 9.65 33.65 0.20
C GLY A 308 10.01 32.31 0.83
N ASN A 309 9.42 32.04 2.00
CA ASN A 309 9.52 30.74 2.65
C ASN A 309 8.64 29.73 1.91
N ILE A 310 9.06 28.46 1.88
CA ILE A 310 8.28 27.34 1.37
C ILE A 310 7.73 26.57 2.57
N GLU A 311 6.42 26.37 2.61
CA GLU A 311 5.75 25.55 3.61
C GLU A 311 5.66 24.11 3.11
N PHE A 312 6.16 23.16 3.90
CA PHE A 312 6.26 21.76 3.49
C PHE A 312 6.09 20.79 4.67
N TYR A 313 5.64 19.59 4.36
CA TYR A 313 5.61 18.45 5.26
C TYR A 313 6.52 17.34 4.71
N LEU A 314 7.54 16.94 5.48
CA LEU A 314 8.41 15.81 5.12
C LEU A 314 7.59 14.53 4.99
N PHE A 315 7.82 13.73 3.95
CA PHE A 315 7.24 12.39 3.78
C PHE A 315 8.34 11.32 3.91
N SER A 316 8.36 10.48 4.95
CA SER A 316 7.46 10.36 6.13
C SER A 316 8.24 10.41 7.45
N LEU A 317 7.52 10.43 8.57
CA LEU A 317 8.13 10.36 9.91
C LEU A 317 8.83 9.01 10.11
N ILE A 318 8.09 7.92 9.97
CA ILE A 318 8.48 6.54 10.30
C ILE A 318 8.23 5.64 9.06
N ASP A 319 9.01 4.58 8.91
CA ASP A 319 8.79 3.54 7.89
C ASP A 319 7.48 2.76 8.12
N GLU A 320 6.79 2.41 7.04
CA GLU A 320 5.44 1.83 7.08
C GLU A 320 5.41 0.41 6.48
N ASP A 321 5.79 -0.60 7.28
CA ASP A 321 5.96 -1.99 6.82
C ASP A 321 4.67 -2.68 6.34
N ALA A 322 3.48 -2.16 6.68
CA ALA A 322 2.19 -2.62 6.18
C ALA A 322 1.68 -1.85 4.95
N LYS A 323 2.34 -0.76 4.52
CA LYS A 323 1.99 0.02 3.32
C LYS A 323 2.08 -0.82 2.05
N THR A 324 1.28 -0.47 1.04
CA THR A 324 1.23 -1.20 -0.24
C THR A 324 2.45 -0.92 -1.11
N VAL A 325 3.02 -1.97 -1.68
CA VAL A 325 4.21 -1.90 -2.58
C VAL A 325 3.84 -1.80 -4.06
N ALA A 326 2.57 -1.56 -4.38
CA ALA A 326 2.09 -1.49 -5.77
C ALA A 326 2.74 -0.38 -6.63
N PRO A 327 3.07 0.81 -6.09
CA PRO A 327 3.93 1.79 -6.79
C PRO A 327 5.39 1.33 -6.93
N GLY A 328 5.91 0.59 -5.95
CA GLY A 328 7.25 0.02 -5.92
C GLY A 328 7.67 -0.42 -4.50
N ASN A 329 8.78 -1.16 -4.41
CA ASN A 329 9.33 -1.65 -3.14
C ASN A 329 9.72 -0.51 -2.16
N PHE A 330 10.09 0.66 -2.68
CA PHE A 330 10.50 1.82 -1.89
C PHE A 330 9.38 2.42 -1.02
N GLU A 331 8.11 2.06 -1.25
CA GLU A 331 6.95 2.64 -0.56
C GLU A 331 6.94 2.45 0.95
N ARG A 332 7.69 1.49 1.48
CA ARG A 332 7.78 1.23 2.93
C ARG A 332 8.88 2.03 3.61
N HIS A 333 9.76 2.67 2.84
CA HIS A 333 11.07 3.18 3.29
C HIS A 333 11.20 4.70 3.25
N TRP A 334 10.09 5.43 3.26
CA TRP A 334 10.09 6.90 3.25
C TRP A 334 10.45 7.54 4.59
N GLY A 335 10.60 6.76 5.67
CA GLY A 335 10.85 7.28 7.01
C GLY A 335 12.17 8.04 7.14
N ILE A 336 12.13 9.14 7.89
CA ILE A 336 13.35 9.74 8.48
C ILE A 336 13.78 8.96 9.75
N PHE A 337 12.84 8.25 10.37
CA PHE A 337 13.04 7.26 11.43
C PHE A 337 12.70 5.83 10.94
N GLU A 338 13.36 4.83 11.52
CA GLU A 338 13.00 3.40 11.39
C GLU A 338 11.62 3.11 12.01
N TYR A 339 11.06 1.93 11.74
CA TYR A 339 9.83 1.39 12.36
C TYR A 339 9.80 1.47 13.90
N ASP A 340 10.97 1.49 14.55
CA ASP A 340 11.12 1.58 16.00
C ASP A 340 11.44 2.99 16.53
N GLY A 341 11.48 4.00 15.66
CA GLY A 341 11.70 5.39 16.04
C GLY A 341 13.16 5.81 16.21
N LYS A 342 14.14 5.02 15.73
CA LYS A 342 15.54 5.44 15.59
C LYS A 342 15.77 6.29 14.33
N PRO A 343 16.58 7.37 14.37
CA PRO A 343 16.93 8.13 13.17
C PRO A 343 17.71 7.29 12.15
N LYS A 344 17.27 7.26 10.89
CA LYS A 344 17.98 6.56 9.80
C LYS A 344 19.26 7.30 9.36
N TYR A 345 19.36 8.59 9.67
CA TYR A 345 20.51 9.46 9.39
C TYR A 345 20.45 10.76 10.21
N THR A 346 21.59 11.45 10.35
CA THR A 346 21.68 12.76 10.99
C THR A 346 21.01 13.83 10.12
N LEU A 347 19.86 14.33 10.55
CA LEU A 347 19.11 15.40 9.87
C LEU A 347 18.97 16.61 10.80
N ASP A 348 19.55 17.75 10.41
CA ASP A 348 19.44 19.03 11.11
C ASP A 348 18.21 19.80 10.62
N LEU A 349 17.17 19.81 11.47
CA LEU A 349 15.91 20.53 11.23
C LEU A 349 16.02 22.05 11.36
N SER A 350 17.10 22.60 11.92
CA SER A 350 17.32 24.06 11.97
C SER A 350 17.73 24.63 10.61
N GLY A 351 18.32 23.79 9.74
CA GLY A 351 18.92 24.20 8.48
C GLY A 351 20.18 25.08 8.62
N LEU A 352 20.75 25.20 9.84
CA LEU A 352 21.92 26.04 10.14
C LEU A 352 23.26 25.30 10.06
N ASP A 353 23.23 23.97 9.88
CA ASP A 353 24.38 23.06 9.95
C ASP A 353 25.00 22.96 11.37
N ASP A 354 24.15 23.10 12.39
CA ASP A 354 24.51 22.94 13.81
C ASP A 354 24.82 21.47 14.19
N ASN A 355 24.55 20.53 13.27
CA ASN A 355 24.73 19.08 13.45
C ASN A 355 23.96 18.48 14.64
N LYS A 356 22.90 19.16 15.12
CA LYS A 356 21.90 18.54 16.02
C LYS A 356 21.19 17.44 15.24
N GLY A 357 21.55 16.18 15.50
CA GLY A 357 20.83 15.03 14.97
C GLY A 357 19.43 14.89 15.58
N LEU A 358 18.60 14.07 14.95
CA LEU A 358 17.25 13.78 15.43
C LEU A 358 17.29 13.03 16.78
N VAL A 359 16.36 13.36 17.67
CA VAL A 359 16.10 12.63 18.92
C VAL A 359 15.24 11.41 18.61
N PRO A 360 15.61 10.18 19.04
CA PRO A 360 14.82 8.97 18.83
C PRO A 360 13.55 8.95 19.70
N VAL A 361 12.64 8.02 19.40
CA VAL A 361 11.55 7.67 20.33
C VAL A 361 12.11 6.91 21.53
N GLU A 362 11.94 7.44 22.75
CA GLU A 362 12.40 6.78 23.98
C GLU A 362 11.46 5.66 24.46
N GLY A 363 11.97 4.77 25.32
CA GLY A 363 11.17 3.78 26.06
C GLY A 363 10.65 2.59 25.24
N VAL A 364 11.07 2.47 23.98
CA VAL A 364 10.67 1.40 23.05
C VAL A 364 11.06 0.04 23.60
N LYS A 365 10.12 -0.92 23.50
CA LYS A 365 10.29 -2.31 23.94
C LYS A 365 10.32 -3.20 22.72
N TYR A 366 11.21 -4.18 22.71
CA TYR A 366 11.34 -5.16 21.65
C TYR A 366 10.83 -6.53 22.10
N LEU A 367 10.52 -7.39 21.14
CA LEU A 367 10.36 -8.82 21.36
C LEU A 367 11.70 -9.46 21.81
N GLN A 368 11.72 -10.77 22.04
CA GLN A 368 12.94 -11.44 22.51
C GLN A 368 14.05 -11.37 21.45
N THR A 369 15.30 -11.23 21.89
CA THR A 369 16.49 -11.17 21.01
C THR A 369 16.80 -12.55 20.43
N ARG A 370 16.04 -12.93 19.39
CA ARG A 370 16.12 -14.18 18.66
C ARG A 370 15.50 -14.00 17.27
N TRP A 371 16.00 -14.75 16.30
CA TRP A 371 15.66 -14.65 14.89
C TRP A 371 15.13 -15.98 14.35
N CYS A 372 14.46 -15.95 13.20
CA CYS A 372 14.13 -17.15 12.43
C CYS A 372 15.03 -17.23 11.19
N VAL A 373 15.69 -18.36 10.98
CA VAL A 373 16.63 -18.57 9.86
C VAL A 373 16.37 -19.91 9.17
N LEU A 374 16.86 -20.09 7.94
CA LEU A 374 16.88 -21.38 7.26
C LEU A 374 17.75 -22.37 8.06
N ASP A 375 17.28 -23.58 8.39
CA ASP A 375 18.13 -24.55 9.10
C ASP A 375 19.23 -25.06 8.13
N PRO A 376 20.53 -24.86 8.43
CA PRO A 376 21.62 -25.39 7.62
C PRO A 376 21.67 -26.93 7.58
N LYS A 377 20.80 -27.62 8.32
CA LYS A 377 20.61 -29.08 8.30
C LYS A 377 19.40 -29.52 7.45
N ALA A 378 18.58 -28.60 6.96
CA ALA A 378 17.44 -28.90 6.08
C ALA A 378 17.93 -29.58 4.79
N ARG A 379 17.36 -30.75 4.46
CA ARG A 379 17.82 -31.60 3.34
C ARG A 379 16.86 -31.65 2.16
N ASP A 380 15.58 -31.41 2.41
CA ASP A 380 14.57 -31.27 1.38
C ASP A 380 14.19 -29.79 1.30
N LEU A 381 14.61 -29.13 0.21
CA LEU A 381 14.34 -27.72 -0.06
C LEU A 381 13.24 -27.55 -1.13
N ALA A 382 12.49 -28.61 -1.47
CA ALA A 382 11.46 -28.55 -2.52
C ALA A 382 10.35 -27.52 -2.24
N MET A 383 10.06 -27.26 -0.96
CA MET A 383 9.09 -26.24 -0.53
C MET A 383 9.73 -24.88 -0.22
N LEU A 384 11.04 -24.70 -0.38
CA LEU A 384 11.73 -23.48 0.01
C LEU A 384 11.25 -22.22 -0.75
N PRO A 385 11.17 -22.20 -2.10
CA PRO A 385 10.64 -21.03 -2.82
C PRO A 385 9.19 -20.74 -2.41
N ASP A 386 8.39 -21.79 -2.28
CA ASP A 386 6.98 -21.73 -1.93
C ASP A 386 6.71 -21.24 -0.50
N SER A 387 7.71 -21.31 0.37
CA SER A 387 7.70 -20.84 1.77
C SER A 387 8.21 -19.41 1.90
N VAL A 388 9.23 -19.04 1.11
CA VAL A 388 9.69 -17.64 0.97
C VAL A 388 8.60 -16.77 0.32
N ASP A 389 7.96 -17.27 -0.75
CA ASP A 389 6.78 -16.65 -1.37
C ASP A 389 5.66 -16.42 -0.35
N TYR A 390 5.44 -17.37 0.57
CA TYR A 390 4.42 -17.24 1.61
C TYR A 390 4.80 -16.16 2.64
N ALA A 391 6.00 -16.26 3.22
CA ALA A 391 6.52 -15.29 4.19
C ALA A 391 6.46 -13.85 3.64
N CYS A 392 7.07 -13.61 2.48
CA CYS A 392 7.10 -12.30 1.82
C CYS A 392 5.74 -11.82 1.29
N SER A 393 4.71 -12.67 1.30
CA SER A 393 3.33 -12.24 1.01
C SER A 393 2.56 -11.78 2.26
N GLN A 394 3.15 -11.92 3.46
CA GLN A 394 2.53 -11.64 4.77
C GLN A 394 3.40 -10.77 5.68
N SER A 395 4.66 -10.48 5.31
CA SER A 395 5.57 -9.56 6.00
C SER A 395 6.22 -8.58 5.01
N ASP A 396 7.20 -7.80 5.46
CA ASP A 396 8.06 -7.06 4.54
C ASP A 396 9.29 -7.86 4.09
N CYS A 397 9.55 -7.84 2.79
CA CYS A 397 10.75 -8.39 2.13
C CYS A 397 11.30 -7.40 1.07
N THR A 398 10.83 -6.15 1.05
CA THR A 398 11.19 -5.17 0.02
C THR A 398 12.69 -4.89 -0.06
N ALA A 399 13.39 -4.97 1.08
CA ALA A 399 14.85 -4.87 1.21
C ALA A 399 15.66 -5.93 0.43
N LEU A 400 15.03 -7.04 0.03
CA LEU A 400 15.65 -8.04 -0.87
C LEU A 400 15.66 -7.60 -2.35
N GLY A 401 14.97 -6.49 -2.67
CA GLY A 401 14.80 -5.95 -4.02
C GLY A 401 16.11 -5.58 -4.72
N TYR A 402 16.08 -5.45 -6.05
CA TYR A 402 17.29 -5.12 -6.81
C TYR A 402 17.80 -3.72 -6.47
N GLY A 403 19.05 -3.64 -6.01
CA GLY A 403 19.67 -2.39 -5.54
C GLY A 403 19.29 -1.98 -4.11
N SER A 404 18.54 -2.81 -3.39
CA SER A 404 18.14 -2.62 -1.99
C SER A 404 19.19 -3.13 -0.99
N SER A 405 19.03 -2.77 0.29
CA SER A 405 20.02 -2.98 1.38
C SER A 405 20.47 -4.43 1.58
N CYS A 406 19.59 -5.40 1.35
CA CYS A 406 19.85 -6.83 1.51
C CYS A 406 20.09 -7.57 0.18
N ASN A 407 20.26 -6.86 -0.94
CA ASN A 407 20.32 -7.47 -2.28
C ASN A 407 21.60 -8.31 -2.55
N HIS A 408 22.62 -8.22 -1.69
CA HIS A 408 23.84 -9.03 -1.76
C HIS A 408 23.73 -10.40 -1.07
N LEU A 409 22.64 -10.69 -0.35
CA LEU A 409 22.45 -11.95 0.35
C LEU A 409 22.39 -13.15 -0.62
N THR A 410 22.87 -14.31 -0.15
CA THR A 410 22.76 -15.59 -0.86
C THR A 410 21.31 -16.12 -0.85
N ALA A 411 21.02 -17.22 -1.56
CA ALA A 411 19.68 -17.83 -1.52
C ALA A 411 19.26 -18.22 -0.09
N GLU A 412 20.22 -18.69 0.71
CA GLU A 412 20.07 -19.05 2.13
C GLU A 412 19.84 -17.81 3.01
N GLY A 413 20.56 -16.71 2.73
CA GLY A 413 20.36 -15.42 3.40
C GLY A 413 19.00 -14.81 3.09
N ASN A 414 18.60 -14.77 1.81
CA ASN A 414 17.28 -14.29 1.37
C ASN A 414 16.14 -15.08 2.01
N ALA A 415 16.26 -16.42 2.07
CA ALA A 415 15.28 -17.26 2.75
C ALA A 415 15.22 -16.98 4.26
N SER A 416 16.37 -16.84 4.91
CA SER A 416 16.45 -16.52 6.34
C SER A 416 15.85 -15.14 6.64
N TYR A 417 16.08 -14.15 5.79
CA TYR A 417 15.50 -12.81 5.94
C TYR A 417 13.97 -12.87 5.85
N ALA A 418 13.44 -13.53 4.82
CA ALA A 418 12.00 -13.73 4.65
C ALA A 418 11.36 -14.43 5.87
N PHE A 419 11.99 -15.52 6.35
CA PHE A 419 11.52 -16.25 7.52
C PHE A 419 11.58 -15.40 8.80
N ASN A 420 12.64 -14.61 9.01
CA ASN A 420 12.71 -13.67 10.12
C ASN A 420 11.59 -12.63 10.04
N MET A 421 11.43 -11.94 8.91
CA MET A 421 10.43 -10.87 8.78
C MET A 421 9.01 -11.38 9.05
N TYR A 422 8.67 -12.60 8.59
CA TYR A 422 7.40 -13.24 8.94
C TYR A 422 7.30 -13.57 10.44
N TYR A 423 8.33 -14.20 11.02
CA TYR A 423 8.36 -14.58 12.43
C TYR A 423 8.25 -13.37 13.38
N GLN A 424 8.90 -12.26 13.04
CA GLN A 424 8.89 -11.03 13.84
C GLN A 424 7.51 -10.32 13.75
N VAL A 425 6.93 -10.22 12.56
CA VAL A 425 5.56 -9.67 12.35
C VAL A 425 4.50 -10.53 13.06
N ASN A 426 4.69 -11.85 13.15
CA ASN A 426 3.79 -12.75 13.89
C ASN A 426 4.13 -12.87 15.40
N ASN A 427 4.77 -11.84 15.98
CA ASN A 427 5.09 -11.76 17.42
C ASN A 427 5.93 -12.94 17.96
N GLN A 428 6.75 -13.55 17.10
CA GLN A 428 7.62 -14.68 17.40
C GLN A 428 6.90 -15.91 18.00
N GLY A 429 5.69 -16.20 17.51
CA GLY A 429 4.93 -17.37 17.93
C GLY A 429 5.61 -18.69 17.56
N TYR A 430 5.23 -19.75 18.29
CA TYR A 430 5.96 -21.03 18.28
C TYR A 430 5.99 -21.73 16.92
N TRP A 431 4.96 -21.56 16.09
CA TRP A 431 4.85 -22.19 14.77
C TRP A 431 5.35 -21.31 13.62
N ASP A 432 5.60 -20.03 13.89
CA ASP A 432 5.88 -19.02 12.85
C ASP A 432 7.34 -19.06 12.36
N CYS A 433 8.10 -20.04 12.86
CA CYS A 433 9.46 -20.40 12.42
C CYS A 433 9.61 -21.91 12.12
N ASP A 434 8.52 -22.63 11.85
CA ASP A 434 8.60 -24.04 11.43
C ASP A 434 8.84 -24.17 9.91
N PHE A 435 8.01 -23.51 9.10
CA PHE A 435 8.04 -23.58 7.62
C PHE A 435 8.13 -25.02 7.08
N SER A 436 7.39 -25.96 7.68
CA SER A 436 7.43 -27.42 7.41
C SER A 436 8.79 -28.07 7.70
N GLY A 437 9.49 -27.60 8.73
CA GLY A 437 10.83 -28.05 9.11
C GLY A 437 11.96 -27.52 8.23
N LEU A 438 11.73 -26.42 7.50
CA LEU A 438 12.77 -25.71 6.74
C LEU A 438 13.56 -24.72 7.60
N ALA A 439 12.93 -24.16 8.64
CA ALA A 439 13.49 -23.07 9.43
C ALA A 439 13.81 -23.50 10.87
N MET A 440 14.60 -22.68 11.56
CA MET A 440 14.87 -22.81 12.99
C MET A 440 15.03 -21.45 13.66
N VAL A 441 14.66 -21.37 14.93
CA VAL A 441 14.93 -20.20 15.77
C VAL A 441 16.41 -20.23 16.19
N THR A 442 17.06 -19.07 16.16
CA THR A 442 18.45 -18.87 16.60
C THR A 442 18.58 -17.64 17.50
N ASP A 443 19.51 -17.69 18.45
CA ASP A 443 19.92 -16.56 19.30
C ASP A 443 21.20 -15.87 18.75
N GLU A 444 21.74 -16.36 17.61
CA GLU A 444 22.85 -15.74 16.88
C GLU A 444 22.30 -14.75 15.84
N ASP A 445 22.75 -13.50 15.88
CA ASP A 445 22.33 -12.42 14.96
C ASP A 445 22.83 -12.69 13.52
N PRO A 446 21.93 -12.83 12.53
CA PRO A 446 22.31 -13.08 11.13
C PRO A 446 22.57 -11.80 10.31
N SER A 447 22.53 -10.61 10.92
CA SER A 447 22.73 -9.32 10.25
C SER A 447 24.17 -9.06 9.78
N ASP A 448 24.35 -8.16 8.82
CA ASP A 448 25.65 -7.63 8.38
C ASP A 448 25.67 -6.09 8.26
N GLU A 449 26.81 -5.53 7.80
CA GLU A 449 27.03 -4.08 7.69
C GLU A 449 26.02 -3.35 6.78
N ASN A 450 25.32 -4.05 5.89
CA ASN A 450 24.36 -3.47 4.94
C ASN A 450 22.92 -3.99 5.15
N CYS A 451 22.76 -5.26 5.56
CA CYS A 451 21.45 -5.87 5.81
C CYS A 451 21.19 -6.12 7.30
N GLN A 452 20.13 -5.53 7.84
CA GLN A 452 19.73 -5.68 9.24
C GLN A 452 18.50 -6.59 9.36
N PHE A 453 18.63 -7.67 10.12
CA PHE A 453 17.51 -8.56 10.44
C PHE A 453 16.82 -8.06 11.71
N GLN A 454 15.80 -7.21 11.55
CA GLN A 454 15.14 -6.57 12.68
C GLN A 454 14.48 -7.55 13.67
N ILE A 455 14.30 -7.09 14.91
CA ILE A 455 13.47 -7.72 15.94
C ILE A 455 12.31 -6.76 16.19
N MET A 456 11.05 -7.24 16.09
CA MET A 456 9.92 -6.31 16.14
C MET A 456 9.75 -5.66 17.52
N ILE A 457 9.14 -4.48 17.55
CA ILE A 457 8.70 -3.86 18.81
C ILE A 457 7.60 -4.73 19.47
N ALA A 458 7.66 -4.88 20.78
CA ALA A 458 6.66 -5.63 21.55
C ALA A 458 5.45 -4.76 21.84
N TYR A 459 4.24 -5.21 21.46
CA TYR A 459 2.98 -4.50 21.69
C TYR A 459 2.79 -4.08 23.16
N GLY A 460 3.04 -2.80 23.43
CA GLY A 460 2.90 -2.20 24.76
C GLY A 460 1.54 -1.57 24.96
N TYR A 461 0.56 -2.33 25.47
CA TYR A 461 -0.68 -1.73 25.99
C TYR A 461 -0.35 -0.66 27.04
N SER A 462 -0.67 0.60 26.74
CA SER A 462 -0.47 1.71 27.67
C SER A 462 -1.53 1.66 28.77
N TRP A 463 -1.25 0.95 29.87
CA TRP A 463 -2.05 0.98 31.10
C TRP A 463 -2.04 2.35 31.82
N SER A 464 -1.45 3.38 31.23
CA SER A 464 -1.29 4.73 31.79
C SER A 464 -2.62 5.46 32.03
N LEU A 465 -3.66 5.17 31.24
CA LEU A 465 -4.98 5.82 31.33
C LEU A 465 -5.70 5.62 32.68
N HIS A 466 -5.36 4.58 33.46
CA HIS A 466 -5.89 4.40 34.82
C HIS A 466 -5.03 5.08 35.91
N GLY A 467 -3.86 5.64 35.56
CA GLY A 467 -2.95 6.27 36.52
C GLY A 467 -3.24 7.76 36.79
N LYS A 468 -3.59 8.53 35.76
CA LYS A 468 -3.72 10.00 35.87
C LYS A 468 -5.12 10.51 36.24
N MET A 469 -6.17 9.70 36.07
CA MET A 469 -7.55 10.07 36.47
C MET A 469 -7.76 10.11 37.99
N LEU A 470 -6.90 9.46 38.78
CA LEU A 470 -7.10 9.35 40.24
C LEU A 470 -6.65 10.61 41.02
N ASP A 471 -5.60 11.30 40.58
CA ASP A 471 -4.96 12.37 41.36
C ASP A 471 -5.76 13.69 41.37
N VAL A 472 -6.72 13.84 40.43
CA VAL A 472 -7.64 14.98 40.39
C VAL A 472 -8.77 14.84 41.43
N LEU A 473 -9.13 13.62 41.86
CA LEU A 473 -10.30 13.38 42.73
C LEU A 473 -9.99 13.32 44.24
N VAL A 474 -8.73 13.28 44.65
CA VAL A 474 -8.32 13.00 46.05
C VAL A 474 -8.44 14.22 46.99
N ARG A 475 -8.99 15.36 46.54
CA ARG A 475 -9.18 16.58 47.36
C ARG A 475 -10.55 16.76 48.03
N THR A 476 -11.45 15.79 47.95
CA THR A 476 -12.77 15.83 48.65
C THR A 476 -13.10 14.54 49.41
N ALA A 477 -12.18 14.07 50.26
CA ALA A 477 -12.47 13.02 51.23
C ALA A 477 -13.28 13.60 52.42
N GLY A 478 -14.46 13.05 52.69
CA GLY A 478 -15.33 13.46 53.80
C GLY A 478 -16.48 12.47 54.06
N ASP A 479 -16.23 11.50 54.95
CA ASP A 479 -17.16 10.49 55.47
C ASP A 479 -17.75 9.49 54.43
N MET A 480 -18.14 8.24 54.74
CA MET A 480 -18.35 7.58 56.04
C MET A 480 -17.93 6.07 56.01
N SER A 481 -18.15 5.33 57.11
CA SER A 481 -17.46 4.07 57.44
C SER A 481 -17.86 2.76 56.72
N VAL A 482 -16.82 1.96 56.50
CA VAL A 482 -16.72 0.50 56.31
C VAL A 482 -17.73 -0.38 57.09
N ILE A 483 -18.19 -1.49 56.47
CA ILE A 483 -18.41 -2.81 57.12
C ILE A 483 -18.19 -3.95 56.08
N PRO A 484 -17.65 -5.15 56.46
CA PRO A 484 -17.23 -6.17 55.50
C PRO A 484 -18.14 -7.42 55.39
N GLY A 485 -18.20 -8.03 54.19
CA GLY A 485 -18.89 -9.31 53.94
C GLY A 485 -18.11 -10.25 53.00
N LYS A 486 -18.13 -11.57 53.26
CA LYS A 486 -17.44 -12.59 52.45
C LYS A 486 -18.40 -13.21 51.42
N ALA A 487 -17.99 -13.28 50.15
CA ALA A 487 -18.67 -14.09 49.14
C ALA A 487 -18.22 -15.56 49.17
N SER A 488 -19.15 -16.50 49.01
CA SER A 488 -18.87 -17.93 48.93
C SER A 488 -18.99 -18.40 47.48
N TYR A 489 -17.87 -18.74 46.84
CA TYR A 489 -17.88 -19.33 45.50
C TYR A 489 -18.43 -20.77 45.53
N ARG A 490 -19.12 -21.16 44.45
CA ARG A 490 -19.71 -22.49 44.27
C ARG A 490 -19.04 -23.19 43.09
N ASP A 491 -18.41 -24.34 43.36
CA ASP A 491 -17.76 -25.17 42.34
C ASP A 491 -18.79 -25.73 41.34
N ARG A 492 -18.45 -25.67 40.05
CA ARG A 492 -19.25 -26.18 38.91
C ARG A 492 -18.48 -27.20 38.06
N THR A 493 -17.31 -27.65 38.50
CA THR A 493 -16.45 -28.63 37.81
C THR A 493 -17.20 -29.91 37.39
N GLN A 494 -18.17 -30.36 38.20
CA GLN A 494 -19.06 -31.49 37.88
C GLN A 494 -19.86 -31.29 36.58
N GLU A 495 -20.34 -30.07 36.32
CA GLU A 495 -21.15 -29.77 35.14
C GLU A 495 -20.30 -29.79 33.86
N PHE A 496 -19.08 -29.27 33.92
CA PHE A 496 -18.10 -29.32 32.83
C PHE A 496 -17.78 -30.77 32.42
N PHE A 497 -17.51 -31.66 33.40
CA PHE A 497 -17.32 -33.09 33.11
C PHE A 497 -18.57 -33.73 32.47
N SER A 498 -19.77 -33.34 32.91
CA SER A 498 -21.03 -33.85 32.32
C SER A 498 -21.27 -33.42 30.86
N VAL A 499 -20.61 -32.35 30.40
CA VAL A 499 -20.65 -31.89 29.00
C VAL A 499 -19.56 -32.58 28.18
N ALA A 500 -18.35 -32.69 28.72
CA ALA A 500 -17.24 -33.41 28.10
C ALA A 500 -17.59 -34.90 27.83
N GLU A 501 -18.31 -35.54 28.76
CA GLU A 501 -18.74 -36.94 28.59
C GLU A 501 -19.83 -37.11 27.51
N ARG A 502 -20.71 -36.12 27.30
CA ARG A 502 -21.68 -36.12 26.19
C ARG A 502 -20.97 -36.01 24.84
N LEU A 503 -19.98 -35.13 24.73
CA LEU A 503 -19.15 -34.99 23.52
C LEU A 503 -18.39 -36.29 23.22
N LYS A 504 -17.81 -36.94 24.23
CA LYS A 504 -17.19 -38.26 24.10
C LYS A 504 -18.15 -39.33 23.57
N LYS A 505 -19.42 -39.29 24.00
CA LYS A 505 -20.48 -40.21 23.54
C LYS A 505 -20.92 -39.98 22.10
N SER A 506 -20.88 -38.73 21.64
CA SER A 506 -21.10 -38.35 20.23
C SER A 506 -20.08 -39.02 19.31
N PHE A 507 -18.78 -38.82 19.58
CA PHE A 507 -17.70 -39.38 18.77
C PHE A 507 -17.69 -40.92 18.73
N SER A 508 -18.03 -41.61 19.83
CA SER A 508 -18.10 -43.07 19.85
C SER A 508 -19.26 -43.67 19.02
N SER A 509 -20.23 -42.86 18.59
CA SER A 509 -21.37 -43.34 17.79
C SER A 509 -21.07 -43.42 16.29
N ALA A 510 -20.01 -42.74 15.81
CA ALA A 510 -19.63 -42.74 14.40
C ALA A 510 -18.91 -44.03 13.94
N ASN A 511 -18.14 -44.68 14.83
CA ASN A 511 -17.26 -45.80 14.44
C ASN A 511 -17.94 -47.17 14.33
N ASN A 512 -19.22 -47.31 14.69
CA ASN A 512 -19.93 -48.59 14.62
C ASN A 512 -20.69 -48.84 13.30
N ALA A 513 -20.61 -47.93 12.33
CA ALA A 513 -21.30 -48.05 11.04
C ALA A 513 -20.60 -48.99 10.00
N ALA A 514 -19.61 -49.79 10.42
CA ALA A 514 -18.72 -50.54 9.54
C ALA A 514 -18.62 -52.06 9.84
N SER A 515 -19.71 -52.73 10.22
CA SER A 515 -19.67 -54.19 10.48
C SER A 515 -20.99 -54.98 10.31
N SER A 516 -21.65 -54.91 9.14
CA SER A 516 -22.68 -55.92 8.77
C SER A 516 -22.99 -56.02 7.26
N SER A 517 -22.17 -56.75 6.49
CA SER A 517 -22.53 -57.23 5.15
C SER A 517 -23.13 -58.65 5.24
N GLY A 518 -24.46 -58.77 5.06
CA GLY A 518 -25.24 -59.84 5.72
C GLY A 518 -26.37 -60.55 4.95
N ASN A 519 -26.32 -60.59 3.61
CA ASN A 519 -26.99 -61.62 2.77
C ASN A 519 -28.54 -61.63 2.61
N SER A 520 -28.97 -62.37 1.58
CA SER A 520 -30.32 -62.90 1.27
C SER A 520 -31.39 -62.01 0.59
N VAL A 521 -32.18 -62.67 -0.27
CA VAL A 521 -33.16 -62.13 -1.22
C VAL A 521 -34.54 -62.74 -0.94
N GLY A 522 -35.62 -61.98 -1.14
CA GLY A 522 -36.91 -62.53 -1.59
C GLY A 522 -38.18 -62.11 -0.83
N GLY A 523 -39.32 -62.19 -1.52
CA GLY A 523 -40.66 -62.08 -0.94
C GLY A 523 -41.35 -60.72 -1.16
N GLY A 524 -42.15 -60.60 -2.24
CA GLY A 524 -42.95 -59.40 -2.52
C GLY A 524 -44.44 -59.56 -2.18
N GLY A 525 -45.23 -58.51 -2.44
CA GLY A 525 -46.69 -58.56 -2.50
C GLY A 525 -47.41 -57.44 -1.73
N GLY A 526 -48.60 -57.06 -2.21
CA GLY A 526 -49.57 -56.23 -1.46
C GLY A 526 -49.47 -54.72 -1.67
N GLY A 527 -50.11 -54.21 -2.74
CA GLY A 527 -50.34 -52.77 -2.89
C GLY A 527 -51.63 -52.33 -2.18
N VAL A 528 -51.55 -51.26 -1.39
CA VAL A 528 -52.70 -50.45 -0.94
C VAL A 528 -52.30 -48.99 -1.06
N GLY A 529 -53.15 -48.17 -1.69
CA GLY A 529 -52.86 -46.76 -1.89
C GLY A 529 -52.81 -45.99 -0.56
N LYS A 530 -51.75 -45.20 -0.36
CA LYS A 530 -51.74 -44.09 0.59
C LYS A 530 -51.81 -42.78 -0.20
N ALA A 531 -52.70 -41.89 0.21
CA ALA A 531 -52.70 -40.52 -0.29
C ALA A 531 -51.39 -39.81 0.08
N GLU A 532 -50.98 -38.84 -0.74
CA GLU A 532 -49.93 -37.90 -0.35
C GLU A 532 -50.46 -37.00 0.78
N GLY A 533 -50.19 -37.40 2.02
CA GLY A 533 -50.35 -36.52 3.17
C GLY A 533 -49.36 -35.34 3.08
N PRO A 534 -49.68 -34.18 3.70
CA PRO A 534 -48.80 -33.02 3.66
C PRO A 534 -47.41 -33.36 4.18
N ARG A 535 -46.36 -32.96 3.45
CA ARG A 535 -44.97 -33.16 3.86
C ARG A 535 -44.75 -32.43 5.19
N SER A 536 -44.45 -33.20 6.25
CA SER A 536 -44.16 -32.64 7.58
C SER A 536 -42.98 -31.65 7.50
N ALA A 537 -43.11 -30.51 8.19
CA ALA A 537 -42.08 -29.46 8.24
C ALA A 537 -40.68 -30.01 8.61
N VAL A 538 -40.61 -31.04 9.45
CA VAL A 538 -39.36 -31.71 9.85
C VAL A 538 -38.60 -32.29 8.64
N ALA A 539 -39.31 -32.82 7.64
CA ALA A 539 -38.69 -33.34 6.43
C ALA A 539 -38.14 -32.22 5.54
N ILE A 540 -38.88 -31.11 5.44
CA ILE A 540 -38.56 -29.91 4.64
C ILE A 540 -37.35 -29.17 5.24
N GLN A 541 -37.32 -28.96 6.55
CA GLN A 541 -36.19 -28.36 7.27
C GLN A 541 -34.92 -29.24 7.14
N SER A 542 -35.08 -30.57 7.09
CA SER A 542 -33.97 -31.49 6.75
C SER A 542 -33.49 -31.38 5.30
N GLU A 543 -34.32 -30.91 4.36
CA GLU A 543 -33.92 -30.69 2.97
C GLU A 543 -33.18 -29.35 2.83
N PHE A 544 -33.73 -28.27 3.39
CA PHE A 544 -33.08 -26.95 3.44
C PHE A 544 -31.67 -27.05 4.03
N GLY A 545 -31.52 -27.68 5.21
CA GLY A 545 -30.21 -27.85 5.85
C GLY A 545 -29.20 -28.65 5.01
N LYS A 546 -29.66 -29.67 4.26
CA LYS A 546 -28.79 -30.45 3.34
C LYS A 546 -28.35 -29.64 2.12
N ARG A 547 -29.25 -28.82 1.54
CA ARG A 547 -28.92 -27.92 0.44
C ARG A 547 -27.94 -26.83 0.90
N ALA A 548 -28.22 -26.17 2.01
CA ALA A 548 -27.35 -25.15 2.62
C ALA A 548 -25.96 -25.69 2.96
N ALA A 549 -25.87 -26.86 3.60
CA ALA A 549 -24.59 -27.50 3.93
C ALA A 549 -23.77 -27.88 2.68
N LYS A 550 -24.43 -28.36 1.61
CA LYS A 550 -23.76 -28.66 0.33
C LYS A 550 -23.20 -27.40 -0.33
N ILE A 551 -23.94 -26.29 -0.29
CA ILE A 551 -23.48 -24.99 -0.82
C ILE A 551 -22.30 -24.46 0.01
N GLY A 552 -22.40 -24.46 1.34
CA GLY A 552 -21.33 -24.01 2.22
C GLY A 552 -20.03 -24.83 2.09
N TYR A 553 -20.15 -26.15 1.89
CA TYR A 553 -19.01 -27.01 1.57
C TYR A 553 -18.41 -26.69 0.19
N GLY A 554 -19.25 -26.49 -0.83
CA GLY A 554 -18.80 -26.10 -2.17
C GLY A 554 -18.05 -24.76 -2.18
N ILE A 555 -18.59 -23.72 -1.53
CA ILE A 555 -17.91 -22.42 -1.38
C ILE A 555 -16.53 -22.59 -0.74
N HIS A 556 -16.39 -23.46 0.26
CA HIS A 556 -15.09 -23.73 0.89
C HIS A 556 -14.11 -24.44 -0.07
N GLN A 557 -14.55 -25.43 -0.83
CA GLN A 557 -13.71 -26.08 -1.85
C GLN A 557 -13.30 -25.10 -2.96
N THR A 558 -14.19 -24.21 -3.38
CA THR A 558 -13.90 -23.18 -4.38
C THR A 558 -12.91 -22.14 -3.85
N SER A 559 -13.03 -21.73 -2.59
CA SER A 559 -12.04 -20.86 -1.91
C SER A 559 -10.66 -21.52 -1.81
N GLN A 560 -10.57 -22.82 -1.54
CA GLN A 560 -9.30 -23.56 -1.58
C GLN A 560 -8.66 -23.59 -2.97
N LYS A 561 -9.46 -23.83 -4.03
CA LYS A 561 -8.99 -23.76 -5.43
C LYS A 561 -8.52 -22.33 -5.78
N LEU A 562 -9.25 -21.33 -5.31
CA LEU A 562 -8.98 -19.91 -5.54
C LEU A 562 -7.69 -19.45 -4.86
N ALA A 563 -7.42 -19.86 -3.62
CA ALA A 563 -6.14 -19.62 -2.96
C ALA A 563 -4.96 -20.22 -3.75
N LYS A 564 -5.12 -21.42 -4.35
CA LYS A 564 -4.12 -21.99 -5.26
C LYS A 564 -3.97 -21.15 -6.55
N LEU A 565 -5.08 -20.69 -7.14
CA LEU A 565 -5.03 -19.82 -8.32
C LEU A 565 -4.34 -18.48 -8.00
N ALA A 566 -4.59 -17.90 -6.83
CA ALA A 566 -3.92 -16.69 -6.37
C ALA A 566 -2.39 -16.87 -6.29
N LYS A 567 -1.92 -18.00 -5.75
CA LYS A 567 -0.49 -18.33 -5.71
C LYS A 567 0.11 -18.48 -7.10
N LEU A 568 -0.58 -19.15 -8.02
CA LEU A 568 -0.12 -19.29 -9.42
C LEU A 568 -0.13 -17.95 -10.17
N ALA A 569 -1.14 -17.12 -9.97
CA ALA A 569 -1.28 -15.81 -10.62
C ALA A 569 -0.22 -14.79 -10.16
N LYS A 570 0.31 -14.93 -8.94
CA LYS A 570 1.40 -14.12 -8.37
C LYS A 570 2.80 -14.47 -8.92
N ARG A 571 3.00 -15.65 -9.53
CA ARG A 571 4.32 -16.04 -10.07
C ARG A 571 4.66 -15.28 -11.36
N THR A 572 5.69 -14.44 -11.31
CA THR A 572 6.12 -13.51 -12.39
C THR A 572 7.36 -14.00 -13.16
N SER A 573 7.41 -15.29 -13.49
CA SER A 573 8.53 -15.88 -14.24
C SER A 573 8.42 -15.58 -15.75
N VAL A 574 9.53 -15.16 -16.36
CA VAL A 574 9.62 -14.87 -17.81
C VAL A 574 9.81 -16.14 -18.64
N PHE A 575 10.34 -17.21 -18.04
CA PHE A 575 10.80 -18.41 -18.75
C PHE A 575 9.99 -19.68 -18.47
N ASP A 576 9.20 -19.69 -17.40
CA ASP A 576 8.28 -20.77 -17.04
C ASP A 576 7.00 -20.18 -16.46
N ASP A 577 6.01 -19.98 -17.32
CA ASP A 577 4.74 -19.33 -16.98
C ASP A 577 3.59 -20.36 -17.04
N PRO A 578 2.99 -20.77 -15.90
CA PRO A 578 2.05 -21.89 -15.79
C PRO A 578 0.64 -21.56 -16.35
N THR A 579 0.59 -21.03 -17.56
CA THR A 579 -0.63 -20.53 -18.24
C THR A 579 -1.71 -21.61 -18.35
N VAL A 580 -1.33 -22.86 -18.64
CA VAL A 580 -2.28 -23.98 -18.77
C VAL A 580 -2.91 -24.34 -17.43
N GLU A 581 -2.13 -24.47 -16.34
CA GLU A 581 -2.67 -24.76 -15.01
C GLU A 581 -3.56 -23.61 -14.51
N ILE A 582 -3.16 -22.37 -14.78
CA ILE A 582 -3.98 -21.17 -14.49
C ILE A 582 -5.30 -21.20 -15.29
N GLN A 583 -5.29 -21.56 -16.58
CA GLN A 583 -6.49 -21.69 -17.41
C GLN A 583 -7.43 -22.79 -16.90
N GLU A 584 -6.92 -24.00 -16.66
CA GLU A 584 -7.71 -25.14 -16.17
C GLU A 584 -8.34 -24.82 -14.80
N LEU A 585 -7.56 -24.28 -13.87
CA LEU A 585 -8.04 -23.92 -12.54
C LEU A 585 -9.04 -22.76 -12.58
N THR A 586 -8.83 -21.77 -13.45
CA THR A 586 -9.79 -20.69 -13.73
C THR A 586 -11.12 -21.25 -14.27
N ALA A 587 -11.08 -22.16 -15.23
CA ALA A 587 -12.28 -22.78 -15.80
C ALA A 587 -13.08 -23.57 -14.74
N VAL A 588 -12.38 -24.32 -13.88
CA VAL A 588 -13.00 -25.06 -12.78
C VAL A 588 -13.62 -24.13 -11.74
N ILE A 589 -12.93 -23.06 -11.33
CA ILE A 589 -13.48 -22.09 -10.35
C ILE A 589 -14.68 -21.33 -10.94
N LYS A 590 -14.62 -20.94 -12.22
CA LYS A 590 -15.75 -20.35 -12.96
C LYS A 590 -16.97 -21.28 -12.96
N GLN A 591 -16.76 -22.57 -13.24
CA GLN A 591 -17.84 -23.57 -13.22
C GLN A 591 -18.42 -23.76 -11.81
N ASP A 592 -17.57 -23.86 -10.78
CA ASP A 592 -18.00 -23.96 -9.39
C ASP A 592 -18.86 -22.75 -8.97
N ILE A 593 -18.38 -21.52 -9.19
CA ILE A 593 -19.08 -20.28 -8.81
C ILE A 593 -20.42 -20.16 -9.53
N THR A 594 -20.47 -20.52 -10.82
CA THR A 594 -21.71 -20.51 -11.61
C THR A 594 -22.73 -21.52 -11.04
N ALA A 595 -22.29 -22.73 -10.69
CA ALA A 595 -23.13 -23.75 -10.08
C ALA A 595 -23.57 -23.39 -8.66
N LEU A 596 -22.71 -22.74 -7.87
CA LEU A 596 -23.02 -22.26 -6.53
C LEU A 596 -24.00 -21.08 -6.56
N ASN A 597 -23.87 -20.15 -7.50
CA ASN A 597 -24.83 -19.06 -7.70
C ASN A 597 -26.23 -19.64 -7.99
N ALA A 598 -26.34 -20.55 -8.97
CA ALA A 598 -27.60 -21.22 -9.26
C ALA A 598 -28.18 -21.96 -8.03
N ALA A 599 -27.35 -22.67 -7.26
CA ALA A 599 -27.80 -23.36 -6.05
C ALA A 599 -28.24 -22.41 -4.91
N VAL A 600 -27.64 -21.22 -4.78
CA VAL A 600 -28.06 -20.17 -3.83
C VAL A 600 -29.39 -19.56 -4.25
N VAL A 601 -29.60 -19.30 -5.55
CA VAL A 601 -30.89 -18.81 -6.08
C VAL A 601 -32.00 -19.85 -5.87
N ASP A 602 -31.74 -21.13 -6.16
CA ASP A 602 -32.66 -22.25 -5.86
C ASP A 602 -33.00 -22.33 -4.37
N LEU A 603 -32.03 -22.08 -3.48
CA LEU A 603 -32.25 -22.08 -2.03
C LEU A 603 -33.09 -20.88 -1.57
N GLN A 604 -32.90 -19.70 -2.17
CA GLN A 604 -33.74 -18.52 -1.92
C GLN A 604 -35.19 -18.77 -2.37
N LEU A 605 -35.42 -19.34 -3.56
CA LEU A 605 -36.75 -19.68 -4.05
C LEU A 605 -37.46 -20.70 -3.14
N LEU A 606 -36.71 -21.67 -2.62
CA LEU A 606 -37.18 -22.65 -1.64
C LEU A 606 -37.46 -22.04 -0.26
N CYS A 607 -36.80 -20.94 0.11
CA CYS A 607 -37.10 -20.14 1.31
C CYS A 607 -38.37 -19.29 1.12
N ASN A 608 -38.48 -18.59 -0.01
CA ASN A 608 -39.62 -17.71 -0.30
C ASN A 608 -40.95 -18.48 -0.35
N SER A 609 -40.97 -19.63 -1.04
CA SER A 609 -42.16 -20.50 -1.13
C SER A 609 -42.56 -21.16 0.20
N GLN A 610 -41.64 -21.27 1.16
CA GLN A 610 -41.97 -21.69 2.54
C GLN A 610 -42.71 -20.59 3.30
N ASN A 611 -42.33 -19.32 3.10
CA ASN A 611 -42.95 -18.17 3.77
C ASN A 611 -44.40 -17.96 3.30
N GLU A 612 -44.69 -18.17 2.01
CA GLU A 612 -46.06 -18.13 1.47
C GLU A 612 -46.95 -19.28 1.99
N SER A 613 -46.36 -20.38 2.48
CA SER A 613 -47.09 -21.58 2.90
C SER A 613 -47.71 -21.51 4.32
N GLY A 614 -47.43 -20.45 5.09
CA GLY A 614 -48.14 -20.08 6.33
C GLY A 614 -48.09 -21.08 7.51
N ASN A 615 -47.29 -22.14 7.44
CA ASN A 615 -47.32 -23.29 8.36
C ASN A 615 -46.00 -23.52 9.14
N ILE A 616 -45.15 -22.49 9.22
CA ILE A 616 -43.79 -22.55 9.80
C ILE A 616 -43.63 -21.43 10.84
N SER A 617 -42.81 -21.63 11.88
CA SER A 617 -42.57 -20.62 12.92
C SER A 617 -41.71 -19.47 12.40
N SER A 618 -41.98 -18.25 12.89
CA SER A 618 -41.23 -17.04 12.51
C SER A 618 -39.72 -17.23 12.62
N ASP A 619 -39.26 -17.82 13.74
CA ASP A 619 -37.84 -18.06 14.03
C ASP A 619 -37.18 -18.97 12.99
N THR A 620 -37.93 -19.94 12.43
CA THR A 620 -37.44 -20.84 11.38
C THR A 620 -37.30 -20.09 10.05
N THR A 621 -38.25 -19.24 9.70
CA THR A 621 -38.16 -18.34 8.54
C THR A 621 -36.96 -17.39 8.68
N THR A 622 -36.82 -16.70 9.82
CA THR A 622 -35.69 -15.80 10.08
C THR A 622 -34.36 -16.54 9.95
N HIS A 623 -34.21 -17.69 10.63
CA HIS A 623 -32.99 -18.49 10.56
C HIS A 623 -32.67 -18.96 9.13
N SER A 624 -33.67 -19.41 8.36
CA SER A 624 -33.48 -19.81 6.97
C SER A 624 -33.03 -18.64 6.08
N THR A 625 -33.62 -17.46 6.23
CA THR A 625 -33.17 -16.24 5.52
C THR A 625 -31.73 -15.88 5.89
N THR A 626 -31.39 -15.78 7.18
CA THR A 626 -30.02 -15.47 7.64
C THR A 626 -28.98 -16.49 7.13
N VAL A 627 -29.33 -17.78 7.06
CA VAL A 627 -28.45 -18.81 6.49
C VAL A 627 -28.25 -18.61 4.99
N VAL A 628 -29.29 -18.28 4.23
CA VAL A 628 -29.16 -17.96 2.80
C VAL A 628 -28.32 -16.71 2.58
N ASP A 629 -28.50 -15.65 3.37
CA ASP A 629 -27.74 -14.41 3.23
C ASP A 629 -26.27 -14.56 3.63
N ASN A 630 -25.96 -15.38 4.65
CA ASN A 630 -24.58 -15.75 4.94
C ASN A 630 -23.91 -16.48 3.77
N LEU A 631 -24.64 -17.38 3.09
CA LEU A 631 -24.16 -18.08 1.90
C LEU A 631 -24.02 -17.15 0.68
N LYS A 632 -24.95 -16.20 0.46
CA LYS A 632 -24.81 -15.12 -0.55
C LYS A 632 -23.53 -14.32 -0.31
N ASN A 633 -23.33 -13.81 0.90
CA ASN A 633 -22.19 -12.95 1.23
C ASN A 633 -20.85 -13.68 1.10
N ARG A 634 -20.78 -14.96 1.50
CA ARG A 634 -19.57 -15.78 1.31
C ARG A 634 -19.29 -16.12 -0.15
N LEU A 635 -20.33 -16.38 -0.95
CA LEU A 635 -20.17 -16.59 -2.41
C LEU A 635 -19.77 -15.28 -3.11
N MET A 636 -20.33 -14.14 -2.71
CA MET A 636 -19.99 -12.82 -3.21
C MET A 636 -18.52 -12.47 -2.89
N SER A 637 -18.04 -12.79 -1.69
CA SER A 637 -16.63 -12.65 -1.30
C SER A 637 -15.71 -13.50 -2.18
N ALA A 638 -16.00 -14.79 -2.37
CA ALA A 638 -15.22 -15.67 -3.25
C ALA A 638 -15.27 -15.23 -4.74
N THR A 639 -16.38 -14.65 -5.18
CA THR A 639 -16.53 -14.09 -6.53
C THR A 639 -15.69 -12.82 -6.71
N LYS A 640 -15.61 -11.96 -5.68
CA LYS A 640 -14.74 -10.77 -5.64
C LYS A 640 -13.27 -11.16 -5.69
N GLU A 641 -12.85 -12.04 -4.78
CA GLU A 641 -11.47 -12.56 -4.69
C GLU A 641 -11.04 -13.22 -6.01
N PHE A 642 -11.92 -13.98 -6.68
CA PHE A 642 -11.64 -14.57 -7.99
C PHE A 642 -11.48 -13.52 -9.09
N LYS A 643 -12.30 -12.47 -9.10
CA LYS A 643 -12.13 -11.33 -10.03
C LYS A 643 -10.79 -10.62 -9.79
N GLU A 644 -10.42 -10.36 -8.55
CA GLU A 644 -9.15 -9.71 -8.18
C GLU A 644 -7.93 -10.53 -8.63
N VAL A 645 -7.95 -11.85 -8.41
CA VAL A 645 -6.91 -12.78 -8.87
C VAL A 645 -6.78 -12.79 -10.40
N LEU A 646 -7.90 -12.72 -11.14
CA LEU A 646 -7.89 -12.66 -12.60
C LEU A 646 -7.43 -11.31 -13.16
N THR A 647 -7.76 -10.19 -12.50
CA THR A 647 -7.23 -8.86 -12.83
C THR A 647 -5.71 -8.83 -12.64
N MET A 648 -5.21 -9.24 -11.47
CA MET A 648 -3.77 -9.35 -11.18
C MET A 648 -3.03 -10.24 -12.20
N ARG A 649 -3.63 -11.35 -12.63
CA ARG A 649 -3.06 -12.20 -13.70
C ARG A 649 -3.00 -11.47 -15.04
N THR A 650 -4.03 -10.70 -15.37
CA THR A 650 -4.11 -9.91 -16.61
C THR A 650 -3.04 -8.81 -16.64
N GLU A 651 -2.81 -8.16 -15.51
CA GLU A 651 -1.76 -7.15 -15.32
C GLU A 651 -0.36 -7.76 -15.42
N ASN A 652 -0.10 -8.86 -14.72
CA ASN A 652 1.17 -9.60 -14.82
C ASN A 652 1.46 -10.03 -16.27
N LEU A 653 0.46 -10.53 -17.01
CA LEU A 653 0.60 -10.87 -18.43
C LEU A 653 0.96 -9.66 -19.30
N LYS A 654 0.33 -8.49 -19.07
CA LYS A 654 0.62 -7.23 -19.78
C LYS A 654 2.01 -6.67 -19.43
N VAL A 655 2.44 -6.77 -18.18
CA VAL A 655 3.81 -6.43 -17.74
C VAL A 655 4.86 -7.33 -18.41
N HIS A 656 4.61 -8.63 -18.52
CA HIS A 656 5.49 -9.56 -19.25
C HIS A 656 5.58 -9.23 -20.75
N GLU A 657 4.47 -8.82 -21.37
CA GLU A 657 4.47 -8.41 -22.78
C GLU A 657 5.27 -7.12 -23.01
N ASN A 658 5.01 -6.07 -22.22
CA ASN A 658 5.75 -4.80 -22.27
C ASN A 658 7.25 -5.03 -22.04
N ARG A 659 7.62 -5.81 -21.02
CA ARG A 659 9.01 -6.20 -20.73
C ARG A 659 9.64 -6.94 -21.92
N ARG A 660 8.89 -7.78 -22.66
CA ARG A 660 9.40 -8.48 -23.84
C ARG A 660 9.55 -7.57 -25.06
N GLN A 661 8.66 -6.59 -25.26
CA GLN A 661 8.80 -5.62 -26.37
C GLN A 661 10.10 -4.80 -26.24
N LEU A 662 10.49 -4.44 -25.02
CA LEU A 662 11.77 -3.76 -24.71
C LEU A 662 13.01 -4.61 -25.04
N PHE A 663 12.93 -5.95 -24.96
CA PHE A 663 14.02 -6.85 -25.37
C PHE A 663 13.98 -7.22 -26.86
N SER A 664 12.80 -7.26 -27.48
CA SER A 664 12.64 -7.63 -28.89
C SER A 664 13.03 -6.52 -29.87
N SER A 665 12.98 -5.25 -29.47
CA SER A 665 13.31 -4.10 -30.31
C SER A 665 14.81 -4.02 -30.67
N ASN A 666 15.69 -4.49 -29.78
CA ASN A 666 17.14 -4.48 -29.96
C ASN A 666 17.71 -5.75 -30.65
N ALA A 667 16.86 -6.72 -31.00
CA ALA A 667 17.31 -7.98 -31.62
C ALA A 667 17.52 -7.87 -33.15
N SER A 668 17.16 -6.74 -33.79
CA SER A 668 17.20 -6.63 -35.26
C SER A 668 17.57 -5.23 -35.79
N LYS A 669 18.67 -4.64 -35.30
CA LYS A 669 19.51 -3.69 -36.05
C LYS A 669 20.92 -3.52 -35.44
N ASP A 670 21.87 -3.25 -36.33
CA ASP A 670 23.26 -2.81 -36.10
C ASP A 670 24.31 -3.83 -35.66
N SER A 671 24.82 -4.57 -36.64
CA SER A 671 26.15 -5.18 -36.62
C SER A 671 27.25 -4.13 -36.91
N GLY A 672 27.84 -3.50 -35.89
CA GLY A 672 28.91 -2.51 -36.09
C GLY A 672 29.65 -2.07 -34.82
N ASN A 673 30.68 -2.81 -34.41
CA ASN A 673 31.46 -2.52 -33.20
C ASN A 673 32.54 -1.41 -33.44
N PRO A 674 32.47 -0.22 -32.81
CA PRO A 674 33.23 0.95 -33.26
C PRO A 674 34.45 1.30 -32.38
N PHE A 675 35.59 0.62 -32.55
CA PHE A 675 36.83 0.98 -31.82
C PHE A 675 38.14 0.90 -32.64
N VAL A 676 38.20 1.60 -33.78
CA VAL A 676 39.47 1.93 -34.46
C VAL A 676 39.52 3.43 -34.77
N ARG A 677 40.53 4.13 -34.23
CA ARG A 677 40.83 5.53 -34.59
C ARG A 677 41.69 5.57 -35.86
N GLN A 678 41.24 6.31 -36.88
CA GLN A 678 42.14 7.15 -37.67
C GLN A 678 41.39 8.35 -38.28
N ARG A 679 42.14 9.36 -38.72
CA ARG A 679 41.69 10.75 -38.93
C ARG A 679 42.52 11.36 -40.07
N PRO A 680 42.04 12.42 -40.75
CA PRO A 680 40.92 12.47 -41.69
C PRO A 680 41.44 12.75 -43.12
N LEU A 681 40.57 13.00 -44.11
CA LEU A 681 40.66 14.20 -44.99
C LEU A 681 39.53 14.34 -46.04
N ALA A 682 39.45 15.58 -46.53
CA ALA A 682 38.52 16.19 -47.47
C ALA A 682 38.01 15.41 -48.71
N ALA A 683 36.69 15.24 -48.76
CA ALA A 683 35.75 15.90 -49.68
C ALA A 683 35.72 15.64 -51.22
N ARG A 684 34.49 15.85 -51.73
CA ARG A 684 34.01 16.00 -53.13
C ARG A 684 33.68 14.73 -53.92
N ALA A 685 32.81 14.96 -54.91
CA ALA A 685 32.02 13.98 -55.64
C ALA A 685 32.15 14.18 -57.16
N ALA A 686 31.41 13.34 -57.90
CA ALA A 686 31.17 13.33 -59.36
C ALA A 686 32.09 12.44 -60.22
N ALA A 687 31.44 11.43 -60.79
CA ALA A 687 31.54 10.95 -62.18
C ALA A 687 32.87 10.37 -62.73
N ASN A 688 32.84 9.03 -62.88
CA ASN A 688 33.13 8.25 -64.10
C ASN A 688 34.54 8.22 -64.76
N THR A 689 34.83 6.99 -65.23
CA THR A 689 35.71 6.59 -66.35
C THR A 689 37.25 6.65 -66.21
N SER A 690 37.83 5.46 -66.30
CA SER A 690 39.25 5.06 -66.49
C SER A 690 39.86 5.57 -67.82
N PRO A 691 41.18 5.43 -68.13
CA PRO A 691 42.18 4.50 -67.53
C PRO A 691 43.60 5.08 -67.23
N ALA A 692 44.52 4.19 -66.85
CA ALA A 692 45.93 4.44 -66.44
C ALA A 692 46.94 4.07 -67.56
N PRO A 693 48.28 3.95 -67.37
CA PRO A 693 49.23 4.36 -66.29
C PRO A 693 50.41 5.17 -66.93
N PRO A 694 51.74 5.05 -66.61
CA PRO A 694 52.55 4.71 -65.40
C PRO A 694 53.55 5.90 -65.09
N PRO A 695 54.87 5.80 -64.77
CA PRO A 695 55.72 4.78 -64.06
C PRO A 695 56.73 5.32 -62.97
N TRP A 696 57.27 4.41 -62.13
CA TRP A 696 58.66 4.39 -61.56
C TRP A 696 59.05 5.46 -60.47
N VAL A 697 60.10 5.32 -59.60
CA VAL A 697 61.18 4.30 -59.38
C VAL A 697 61.77 4.32 -57.93
N ASN A 698 62.29 3.17 -57.43
CA ASN A 698 63.29 2.87 -56.34
C ASN A 698 63.29 3.60 -54.96
N GLY A 699 63.83 3.01 -53.86
CA GLY A 699 64.30 1.63 -53.61
C GLY A 699 65.41 1.47 -52.51
N ALA A 700 65.52 0.26 -51.92
CA ALA A 700 66.59 -0.24 -51.01
C ALA A 700 66.72 0.43 -49.61
N ALA A 701 67.40 -0.08 -48.56
CA ALA A 701 68.29 -1.25 -48.27
C ALA A 701 68.35 -1.49 -46.71
N THR A 702 68.96 -2.49 -46.02
CA THR A 702 69.61 -3.80 -46.28
C THR A 702 69.84 -4.60 -44.96
N SER A 703 69.87 -5.95 -44.99
CA SER A 703 70.58 -6.88 -44.05
C SER A 703 70.05 -7.05 -42.58
N SER A 704 70.26 -8.13 -41.81
CA SER A 704 71.04 -9.41 -41.92
C SER A 704 70.26 -10.56 -41.19
N GLN A 705 70.13 -11.80 -41.68
CA GLN A 705 70.92 -13.05 -41.39
C GLN A 705 71.06 -13.46 -39.88
N LEU A 706 71.16 -14.73 -39.41
CA LEU A 706 71.55 -16.04 -39.99
C LEU A 706 70.73 -17.28 -39.44
N PHE A 707 70.48 -18.28 -40.30
CA PHE A 707 70.70 -19.78 -40.24
C PHE A 707 70.76 -20.64 -38.93
N PRO A 708 70.62 -22.00 -38.99
CA PRO A 708 69.75 -22.85 -39.86
C PRO A 708 69.21 -24.21 -39.28
N SER A 709 68.26 -24.82 -40.01
CA SER A 709 68.01 -26.29 -40.16
C SER A 709 67.27 -27.05 -39.02
N LYS A 710 66.61 -28.21 -39.23
CA LYS A 710 66.57 -29.13 -40.40
C LYS A 710 65.36 -30.11 -40.37
N GLN A 711 64.65 -30.30 -41.51
CA GLN A 711 63.87 -31.52 -41.95
C GLN A 711 62.77 -32.10 -41.01
N THR A 712 61.72 -32.87 -41.37
CA THR A 712 60.91 -33.28 -42.57
C THR A 712 59.74 -34.13 -42.00
N ASP A 713 58.56 -34.33 -42.58
CA ASP A 713 57.84 -33.87 -43.79
C ASP A 713 56.33 -34.22 -43.62
N GLY A 714 55.44 -33.80 -44.54
CA GLY A 714 54.12 -34.44 -44.69
C GLY A 714 52.90 -33.56 -45.05
N GLU A 715 52.66 -33.40 -46.36
CA GLU A 715 51.36 -33.20 -47.06
C GLU A 715 50.37 -32.09 -46.62
N SER A 716 49.39 -31.78 -47.48
CA SER A 716 48.61 -30.53 -47.42
C SER A 716 47.13 -30.71 -47.75
N GLN A 717 46.27 -30.21 -46.85
CA GLN A 717 44.86 -29.82 -47.09
C GLN A 717 43.86 -30.98 -47.41
N PRO A 718 42.54 -30.85 -47.09
CA PRO A 718 41.69 -29.67 -47.35
C PRO A 718 40.91 -29.13 -46.13
N LEU A 719 41.34 -27.98 -45.62
CA LEU A 719 40.63 -27.24 -44.56
C LEU A 719 39.34 -26.53 -45.05
N LEU A 720 39.20 -26.28 -46.35
CA LEU A 720 38.05 -25.58 -46.95
C LEU A 720 36.72 -26.35 -46.86
N GLN A 721 36.74 -27.68 -46.82
CA GLN A 721 35.52 -28.50 -46.82
C GLN A 721 34.98 -28.84 -45.40
N GLN A 722 35.65 -28.34 -44.36
CA GLN A 722 35.17 -28.41 -42.98
C GLN A 722 34.42 -27.13 -42.60
N GLN A 723 34.91 -25.96 -43.03
CA GLN A 723 34.34 -24.65 -42.69
C GLN A 723 32.94 -24.42 -43.30
N GLN A 724 32.68 -24.89 -44.52
CA GLN A 724 31.34 -24.80 -45.14
C GLN A 724 30.29 -25.70 -44.46
N ARG A 725 30.69 -26.86 -43.90
CA ARG A 725 29.74 -27.75 -43.20
C ARG A 725 29.26 -27.18 -41.86
N GLN A 726 30.11 -26.43 -41.15
CA GLN A 726 29.71 -25.76 -39.91
C GLN A 726 28.66 -24.66 -40.16
N GLN A 727 28.78 -23.89 -41.25
CA GLN A 727 27.78 -22.86 -41.60
C GLN A 727 26.41 -23.45 -41.97
N GLN A 728 26.36 -24.57 -42.70
CA GLN A 728 25.08 -25.21 -43.01
C GLN A 728 24.40 -25.85 -41.78
N GLN A 729 25.16 -26.40 -40.83
CA GLN A 729 24.57 -26.91 -39.58
C GLN A 729 23.99 -25.80 -38.69
N GLN A 730 24.61 -24.61 -38.65
CA GLN A 730 24.07 -23.47 -37.90
C GLN A 730 22.76 -22.92 -38.51
N GLN A 731 22.60 -22.91 -39.84
CA GLN A 731 21.36 -22.45 -40.47
C GLN A 731 20.18 -23.42 -40.28
N GLN A 732 20.41 -24.74 -40.21
CA GLN A 732 19.33 -25.70 -39.96
C GLN A 732 18.80 -25.63 -38.51
N GLN A 733 19.66 -25.35 -37.52
CA GLN A 733 19.21 -25.22 -36.13
C GLN A 733 18.36 -23.96 -35.87
N GLN A 734 18.48 -22.91 -36.68
CA GLN A 734 17.63 -21.72 -36.56
C GLN A 734 16.23 -21.88 -37.18
N GLN A 735 15.99 -22.88 -38.03
CA GLN A 735 14.66 -23.11 -38.64
C GLN A 735 13.72 -23.98 -37.79
N GLN A 736 14.19 -24.61 -36.70
CA GLN A 736 13.33 -25.41 -35.81
C GLN A 736 12.79 -24.66 -34.58
N MET A 737 13.31 -23.48 -34.23
CA MET A 737 12.84 -22.72 -33.06
C MET A 737 11.76 -21.67 -33.36
N VAL A 738 11.49 -21.35 -34.64
CA VAL A 738 10.42 -20.40 -35.01
C VAL A 738 9.01 -20.96 -34.73
N PRO A 739 8.65 -22.21 -35.11
CA PRO A 739 7.26 -22.70 -34.96
C PRO A 739 6.79 -22.85 -33.50
N LEU A 740 7.72 -23.03 -32.57
CA LEU A 740 7.45 -23.13 -31.13
C LEU A 740 7.13 -21.77 -30.49
N GLN A 741 7.57 -20.66 -31.09
CA GLN A 741 7.39 -19.33 -30.53
C GLN A 741 6.04 -18.70 -30.93
N ASP A 742 5.58 -18.94 -32.16
CA ASP A 742 4.26 -18.46 -32.62
C ASP A 742 3.11 -19.18 -31.90
N SER A 743 3.20 -20.50 -31.73
CA SER A 743 2.20 -21.29 -31.00
C SER A 743 2.09 -20.87 -29.53
N TYR A 744 3.23 -20.57 -28.88
CA TYR A 744 3.26 -20.02 -27.52
C TYR A 744 2.62 -18.62 -27.43
N MET A 745 2.84 -17.75 -28.42
CA MET A 745 2.19 -16.43 -28.46
C MET A 745 0.68 -16.52 -28.66
N GLN A 746 0.22 -17.39 -29.57
CA GLN A 746 -1.21 -17.55 -29.85
C GLN A 746 -1.97 -18.10 -28.64
N SER A 747 -1.40 -19.08 -27.92
CA SER A 747 -1.95 -19.61 -26.67
C SER A 747 -2.09 -18.54 -25.57
N ARG A 748 -1.15 -17.59 -25.48
CA ARG A 748 -1.21 -16.47 -24.51
C ARG A 748 -2.24 -15.40 -24.88
N ALA A 749 -2.41 -15.10 -26.17
CA ALA A 749 -3.45 -14.18 -26.64
C ALA A 749 -4.85 -14.75 -26.36
N GLU A 750 -5.04 -16.05 -26.60
CA GLU A 750 -6.26 -16.77 -26.24
C GLU A 750 -6.48 -16.83 -24.72
N ALA A 751 -5.40 -16.96 -23.92
CA ALA A 751 -5.48 -16.88 -22.46
C ALA A 751 -6.01 -15.52 -21.97
N LEU A 752 -5.47 -14.40 -22.48
CA LEU A 752 -5.93 -13.06 -22.13
C LEU A 752 -7.42 -12.87 -22.44
N HIS A 753 -7.85 -13.23 -23.66
CA HIS A 753 -9.25 -13.09 -24.07
C HIS A 753 -10.22 -13.92 -23.22
N ASN A 754 -9.83 -15.15 -22.86
CA ASN A 754 -10.63 -16.03 -21.99
C ASN A 754 -10.71 -15.52 -20.54
N VAL A 755 -9.65 -14.86 -20.04
CA VAL A 755 -9.64 -14.22 -18.72
C VAL A 755 -10.53 -12.96 -18.72
N GLU A 756 -10.39 -12.06 -19.69
CA GLU A 756 -11.20 -10.83 -19.79
C GLU A 756 -12.69 -11.17 -19.96
N SER A 757 -13.04 -12.14 -20.80
CA SER A 757 -14.41 -12.68 -20.93
C SER A 757 -14.96 -13.21 -19.59
N THR A 758 -14.14 -13.94 -18.84
CA THR A 758 -14.53 -14.47 -17.52
C THR A 758 -14.71 -13.37 -16.47
N ILE A 759 -13.90 -12.31 -16.49
CA ILE A 759 -14.07 -11.13 -15.61
C ILE A 759 -15.41 -10.42 -15.90
N HIS A 760 -15.85 -10.36 -17.15
CA HIS A 760 -17.17 -9.81 -17.51
C HIS A 760 -18.32 -10.69 -17.01
N GLU A 761 -18.28 -12.01 -17.22
CA GLU A 761 -19.29 -12.94 -16.70
C GLU A 761 -19.39 -12.90 -15.17
N LEU A 762 -18.25 -12.89 -14.46
CA LEU A 762 -18.21 -12.78 -13.00
C LEU A 762 -18.76 -11.43 -12.51
N SER A 763 -18.54 -10.34 -13.25
CA SER A 763 -19.09 -9.03 -12.90
C SER A 763 -20.62 -9.01 -12.98
N ASN A 764 -21.22 -9.76 -13.92
CA ASN A 764 -22.66 -9.94 -13.98
C ASN A 764 -23.19 -10.79 -12.80
N ILE A 765 -22.51 -11.89 -12.45
CA ILE A 765 -22.85 -12.72 -11.28
C ILE A 765 -22.74 -11.91 -9.98
N PHE A 766 -21.67 -11.13 -9.82
CA PHE A 766 -21.46 -10.25 -8.67
C PHE A 766 -22.57 -9.19 -8.56
N THR A 767 -22.96 -8.57 -9.68
CA THR A 767 -24.07 -7.60 -9.72
C THR A 767 -25.41 -8.26 -9.37
N GLN A 768 -25.65 -9.49 -9.83
CA GLN A 768 -26.84 -10.27 -9.47
C GLN A 768 -26.89 -10.62 -7.98
N LEU A 769 -25.77 -11.02 -7.38
CA LEU A 769 -25.67 -11.29 -5.94
C LEU A 769 -25.84 -9.99 -5.12
N ALA A 770 -25.15 -8.91 -5.50
CA ALA A 770 -25.23 -7.62 -4.83
C ALA A 770 -26.65 -7.04 -4.86
N THR A 771 -27.35 -7.11 -5.99
CA THR A 771 -28.77 -6.69 -6.09
C THR A 771 -29.69 -7.60 -5.28
N MET A 772 -29.44 -8.91 -5.21
CA MET A 772 -30.22 -9.86 -4.40
C MET A 772 -29.99 -9.75 -2.88
N VAL A 773 -28.85 -9.17 -2.46
CA VAL A 773 -28.59 -8.77 -1.07
C VAL A 773 -29.21 -7.40 -0.80
N SER A 774 -29.00 -6.42 -1.69
CA SER A 774 -29.55 -5.06 -1.59
C SER A 774 -31.09 -5.02 -1.54
N GLN A 775 -31.79 -5.89 -2.28
CA GLN A 775 -33.26 -6.05 -2.21
C GLN A 775 -33.79 -6.63 -0.88
N GLN A 776 -32.91 -7.01 0.06
CA GLN A 776 -33.26 -7.29 1.46
C GLN A 776 -32.59 -6.30 2.44
N GLY A 777 -31.76 -5.38 1.93
CA GLY A 777 -31.01 -4.40 2.71
C GLY A 777 -31.88 -3.32 3.37
N GLU A 778 -33.11 -3.09 2.90
CA GLU A 778 -34.09 -2.25 3.61
C GLU A 778 -34.50 -2.83 4.99
N LEU A 779 -34.10 -4.06 5.32
CA LEU A 779 -34.23 -4.63 6.66
C LEU A 779 -32.99 -4.41 7.56
N ALA A 780 -31.87 -3.92 7.02
CA ALA A 780 -30.57 -3.86 7.72
C ALA A 780 -30.49 -2.78 8.82
N ILE A 781 -31.46 -1.86 8.88
CA ILE A 781 -31.63 -0.88 9.97
C ILE A 781 -31.91 -1.59 11.32
N ARG A 782 -32.35 -2.85 11.31
CA ARG A 782 -32.70 -3.60 12.54
C ARG A 782 -31.54 -4.35 13.21
N ILE A 783 -30.29 -4.02 12.85
CA ILE A 783 -29.12 -4.42 13.65
C ILE A 783 -28.98 -3.48 14.85
N ASP A 784 -29.26 -2.18 14.70
CA ASP A 784 -29.28 -1.23 15.81
C ASP A 784 -30.42 -1.54 16.79
N GLU A 785 -31.62 -1.87 16.30
CA GLU A 785 -32.72 -2.37 17.17
C GLU A 785 -32.31 -3.59 18.02
N ASN A 786 -31.42 -4.47 17.51
CA ASN A 786 -30.90 -5.60 18.27
C ASN A 786 -29.78 -5.21 19.25
N MET A 787 -28.99 -4.16 18.96
CA MET A 787 -28.04 -3.62 19.93
C MET A 787 -28.77 -2.88 21.06
N ASP A 788 -29.80 -2.08 20.75
CA ASP A 788 -30.67 -1.45 21.74
C ASP A 788 -31.47 -2.49 22.55
N GLU A 789 -32.00 -3.55 21.93
CA GLU A 789 -32.66 -4.63 22.69
C GLU A 789 -31.64 -5.41 23.54
N THR A 790 -30.40 -5.61 23.08
CA THR A 790 -29.33 -6.22 23.89
C THR A 790 -28.92 -5.32 25.06
N LEU A 791 -28.76 -4.02 24.83
CA LEU A 791 -28.44 -3.01 25.84
C LEU A 791 -29.57 -2.91 26.87
N SER A 792 -30.82 -2.81 26.42
CA SER A 792 -32.03 -2.82 27.27
C SER A 792 -32.16 -4.10 28.09
N ASN A 793 -31.77 -5.28 27.56
CA ASN A 793 -31.71 -6.51 28.34
C ASN A 793 -30.56 -6.52 29.37
N VAL A 794 -29.41 -5.91 29.06
CA VAL A 794 -28.29 -5.76 30.01
C VAL A 794 -28.62 -4.75 31.11
N GLU A 795 -29.18 -3.59 30.76
CA GLU A 795 -29.68 -2.59 31.72
C GLU A 795 -30.86 -3.12 32.53
N GLY A 796 -31.75 -3.91 31.92
CA GLY A 796 -32.82 -4.63 32.59
C GLY A 796 -32.30 -5.65 33.61
N ALA A 797 -31.26 -6.42 33.25
CA ALA A 797 -30.57 -7.31 34.17
C ALA A 797 -29.86 -6.54 35.30
N GLN A 798 -29.20 -5.41 34.98
CA GLN A 798 -28.55 -4.53 35.95
C GLN A 798 -29.58 -3.88 36.91
N GLY A 799 -30.74 -3.46 36.41
CA GLY A 799 -31.86 -2.94 37.21
C GLY A 799 -32.54 -4.01 38.07
N GLN A 800 -32.62 -5.25 37.60
CA GLN A 800 -33.03 -6.40 38.43
C GLN A 800 -32.00 -6.71 39.52
N LEU A 801 -30.70 -6.59 39.25
CA LEU A 801 -29.64 -6.75 40.25
C LEU A 801 -29.65 -5.62 41.29
N VAL A 802 -29.92 -4.37 40.88
CA VAL A 802 -30.09 -3.24 41.81
C VAL A 802 -31.34 -3.45 42.68
N ARG A 803 -32.51 -3.77 42.10
CA ARG A 803 -33.71 -4.11 42.89
C ARG A 803 -33.53 -5.34 43.79
N SER A 804 -32.68 -6.29 43.40
CA SER A 804 -32.33 -7.44 44.25
C SER A 804 -31.42 -7.04 45.42
N ARG A 805 -30.71 -5.91 45.33
CA ARG A 805 -29.99 -5.30 46.45
C ARG A 805 -30.95 -4.57 47.38
N ASP A 806 -31.88 -3.79 46.83
CA ASP A 806 -32.91 -3.01 47.56
C ASP A 806 -33.98 -3.89 48.25
N VAL A 807 -33.84 -5.22 48.21
CA VAL A 807 -34.70 -6.24 48.88
C VAL A 807 -33.87 -7.11 49.84
N ILE A 808 -32.58 -6.80 50.02
CA ILE A 808 -31.64 -7.49 50.92
C ILE A 808 -31.11 -6.57 52.04
N ASP A 809 -31.25 -5.25 51.88
CA ASP A 809 -31.25 -4.25 52.98
C ASP A 809 -32.64 -4.14 53.66
#